data_AF-A0A917S2Q9-F1
#
_entry.id   AF-A0A917S2Q9-F1
#
_cell.length_a   1.000
_cell.length_b   1.000
_cell.length_c   1.000
_cell.angle_alpha   90.00
_cell.angle_beta   90.00
_cell.angle_gamma   90.00
#
_symmetry.space_group_name_H-M   'P 1'
#
loop_
_entity.id
_entity.type
_entity.pdbx_description
1 polymer ?
#
loop_
_entity_poly.entity_id
_entity_poly.type
_entity_poly.pdbx_seq_one_letter_code
_entity_poly.pdbx_strand_id
1 'polypeptide(L)'
;MMIMNRGVATKCLIMFSGLLMLIGGLVAVRPVPVATAAPPGPAALRYTNAVSDSFSDTFADPSIIQAKNGWWYAYATADPLKAGDQPGLIHIARTKDFVHWQYRGTVFTDRTRPSYATGSAGLWAPDIRYIDGRYVLYFAVTDTTLNADGADNAIGVATAPNPDGPWTATDAPIIKPRLASGGYFLGTIDPAGFTDVDGRNYLYFGGFNGGIWVAKVSADGLTADTNYTQITIDNRYEGGYVIRHGGWYYFMGSVANCCAGPTTGYSVYAGRSRSPLGPFVDQDGQSLLDPYVGGTNVIMQNGNTYIGPGHNAIATDAQGRTWIVYHAIDRNNPWLTDPFGVNRRPMLIDRIDWIDGWPRTRAGAGPSDTSQAAPVTTSGLGIAADDPAAHGVRGLSAGPIDDQAGRTARLDGIATTVAKASSGSVRVRFDLKATGHPVTVTVGDQGDGLRVTVDPTAEQLQVITTSHGRTRTGADTIVGWDSGWHTLTVQVDHARIQASLGESDLADPGAEVRLGGVRLPAAPVRFSGHGAELDNLTIRPVAREATRLVATPKAGKLLADEEFSDSDLTGWTWIRPDSAASVSKGQFDFPVQAGDLSGDDADASVLLHDPPTTPGDWMVETKLDLDLGTDEVRNYQQAGLVAYRNDNDFARLDKVAIWNTRQVEFGRQLVATDDGQTSWGGSIQARPARGSTWLRLAYHRTADGEQQFRAAVSRDGRNWTWGGVWTFSAGEVPRIGLVAQGGSSPALDAKFDYVRFHAVN
;
A
#
# COMPACT_ATOMS: atom_id res chain seq x y z
N MET A 1 53.18 -13.24 -45.99
CA MET A 1 52.97 -14.30 -47.01
C MET A 1 51.60 -14.05 -47.64
N MET A 2 51.57 -13.98 -48.98
CA MET A 2 50.53 -13.56 -49.96
C MET A 2 49.04 -13.74 -49.54
N ILE A 3 48.08 -12.82 -49.75
CA ILE A 3 47.62 -11.98 -50.89
C ILE A 3 46.54 -12.63 -51.81
N MET A 4 45.46 -11.84 -52.01
CA MET A 4 44.48 -11.71 -53.13
C MET A 4 43.18 -12.55 -53.15
N ASN A 5 42.04 -12.15 -53.78
CA ASN A 5 41.33 -10.89 -54.12
C ASN A 5 40.12 -11.24 -55.06
N ARG A 6 39.06 -10.41 -55.07
CA ARG A 6 37.99 -10.17 -56.11
C ARG A 6 36.97 -11.29 -56.39
N GLY A 7 35.70 -11.07 -56.78
CA GLY A 7 34.91 -9.88 -57.15
C GLY A 7 33.98 -10.14 -58.37
N VAL A 8 32.69 -9.75 -58.26
CA VAL A 8 31.81 -9.14 -59.32
C VAL A 8 31.08 -9.99 -60.42
N ALA A 9 29.73 -10.06 -60.26
CA ALA A 9 28.57 -9.64 -61.13
C ALA A 9 28.04 -10.32 -62.44
N THR A 10 26.68 -10.25 -62.52
CA THR A 10 25.74 -10.12 -63.69
C THR A 10 25.48 -11.37 -64.56
N LYS A 11 24.29 -11.73 -65.10
CA LYS A 11 23.21 -10.98 -65.80
C LYS A 11 22.05 -11.94 -66.26
N CYS A 12 20.79 -11.43 -66.39
CA CYS A 12 19.70 -11.80 -67.36
C CYS A 12 19.11 -13.24 -67.37
N LEU A 13 17.88 -13.55 -67.81
CA LEU A 13 16.61 -12.88 -68.17
C LEU A 13 15.81 -14.00 -68.86
N ILE A 14 14.61 -14.41 -68.40
CA ILE A 14 13.61 -15.07 -69.29
C ILE A 14 12.18 -14.67 -68.84
N MET A 15 11.46 -14.07 -69.78
CA MET A 15 10.01 -13.83 -69.78
C MET A 15 9.24 -15.14 -69.93
N PHE A 16 8.03 -15.22 -69.35
CA PHE A 16 6.88 -15.76 -70.09
C PHE A 16 5.60 -15.02 -69.71
N SER A 17 4.92 -14.59 -70.76
CA SER A 17 3.67 -13.85 -70.84
C SER A 17 2.47 -14.78 -70.63
N GLY A 18 1.47 -14.29 -69.91
CA GLY A 18 0.15 -14.92 -69.78
C GLY A 18 -0.89 -13.87 -69.41
N LEU A 19 -1.58 -13.37 -70.44
CA LEU A 19 -2.65 -12.38 -70.34
C LEU A 19 -3.96 -13.10 -70.00
N LEU A 20 -4.61 -12.72 -68.89
CA LEU A 20 -6.03 -13.00 -68.65
C LEU A 20 -6.74 -11.67 -68.35
N MET A 21 -7.63 -11.25 -69.24
CA MET A 21 -8.55 -10.15 -69.02
C MET A 21 -9.70 -10.62 -68.11
N LEU A 22 -9.98 -9.89 -67.01
CA LEU A 22 -11.33 -9.78 -66.47
C LEU A 22 -11.51 -8.52 -65.62
N ILE A 23 -12.23 -7.57 -66.22
CA ILE A 23 -13.17 -6.55 -65.69
C ILE A 23 -13.18 -6.39 -64.15
N GLY A 24 -12.73 -5.22 -63.67
CA GLY A 24 -12.92 -4.75 -62.29
C GLY A 24 -13.02 -3.22 -62.26
N GLY A 25 -14.13 -2.70 -61.73
CA GLY A 25 -14.51 -1.28 -61.82
C GLY A 25 -13.55 -0.29 -61.15
N LEU A 26 -13.45 0.90 -61.74
CA LEU A 26 -12.80 2.06 -61.14
C LEU A 26 -13.53 2.47 -59.85
N VAL A 27 -12.90 2.24 -58.70
CA VAL A 27 -13.19 2.98 -57.46
C VAL A 27 -12.11 4.04 -57.31
N ALA A 28 -12.49 5.31 -57.36
CA ALA A 28 -11.59 6.41 -57.08
C ALA A 28 -11.22 6.41 -55.58
N VAL A 29 -10.02 5.92 -55.26
CA VAL A 29 -9.46 6.00 -53.91
C VAL A 29 -9.00 7.44 -53.68
N ARG A 30 -9.76 8.19 -52.86
CA ARG A 30 -9.28 9.47 -52.31
C ARG A 30 -8.14 9.20 -51.32
N PRO A 31 -7.02 9.94 -51.37
CA PRO A 31 -5.96 9.79 -50.37
C PRO A 31 -6.51 10.18 -49.00
N VAL A 32 -6.45 9.24 -48.06
CA VAL A 32 -6.71 9.49 -46.65
C VAL A 32 -5.57 10.39 -46.15
N PRO A 33 -5.85 11.58 -45.57
CA PRO A 33 -4.81 12.38 -44.98
C PRO A 33 -4.18 11.59 -43.83
N VAL A 34 -2.88 11.32 -43.94
CA VAL A 34 -2.09 10.79 -42.84
C VAL A 34 -2.15 11.82 -41.72
N ALA A 35 -2.85 11.49 -40.63
CA ALA A 35 -2.85 12.30 -39.43
C ALA A 35 -1.41 12.42 -38.93
N THR A 36 -0.84 13.62 -39.00
CA THR A 36 0.41 13.94 -38.34
C THR A 36 0.23 13.66 -36.85
N ALA A 37 0.94 12.65 -36.33
CA ALA A 37 1.01 12.38 -34.91
C ALA A 37 1.45 13.66 -34.19
N ALA A 38 0.74 14.02 -33.11
CA ALA A 38 1.15 15.12 -32.25
C ALA A 38 2.58 14.86 -31.76
N PRO A 39 3.41 15.91 -31.59
CA PRO A 39 4.75 15.74 -31.03
C PRO A 39 4.64 15.04 -29.67
N PRO A 40 5.56 14.11 -29.35
CA PRO A 40 5.56 13.47 -28.04
C PRO A 40 5.66 14.56 -26.98
N GLY A 41 4.73 14.55 -26.03
CA GLY A 41 4.85 15.39 -24.84
C GLY A 41 6.16 15.10 -24.10
N PRO A 42 6.57 15.97 -23.16
CA PRO A 42 7.76 15.71 -22.36
C PRO A 42 7.68 14.30 -21.75
N ALA A 43 8.79 13.56 -21.83
CA ALA A 43 8.87 12.21 -21.30
C ALA A 43 8.48 12.22 -19.81
N ALA A 44 7.67 11.24 -19.39
CA ALA A 44 7.30 11.09 -18.00
C ALA A 44 8.57 10.92 -17.14
N LEU A 45 8.66 11.68 -16.04
CA LEU A 45 9.71 11.49 -15.05
C LEU A 45 9.67 10.06 -14.52
N ARG A 46 10.84 9.56 -14.10
CA ARG A 46 11.01 8.21 -13.59
C ARG A 46 11.78 8.25 -12.29
N TYR A 47 11.50 7.29 -11.42
CA TYR A 47 12.23 7.05 -10.19
C TYR A 47 12.60 5.57 -10.10
N THR A 48 13.55 5.26 -9.23
CA THR A 48 13.79 3.92 -8.70
C THR A 48 13.72 4.07 -7.19
N ASN A 49 13.06 3.14 -6.51
CA ASN A 49 13.09 3.14 -5.05
C ASN A 49 14.53 2.91 -4.54
N ALA A 50 14.91 3.46 -3.38
CA ALA A 50 14.04 4.22 -2.49
C ALA A 50 14.08 5.74 -2.80
N VAL A 51 12.94 6.41 -2.65
CA VAL A 51 12.83 7.83 -3.01
C VAL A 51 13.47 8.77 -1.98
N SER A 52 13.82 8.27 -0.80
CA SER A 52 14.57 9.03 0.21
C SER A 52 16.09 9.05 0.00
N ASP A 53 16.65 8.19 -0.87
CA ASP A 53 18.11 7.95 -0.96
C ASP A 53 18.93 9.22 -1.17
N SER A 54 18.37 10.25 -1.81
CA SER A 54 19.07 11.51 -2.03
C SER A 54 19.36 12.30 -0.75
N PHE A 55 18.67 12.01 0.35
CA PHE A 55 18.81 12.75 1.61
C PHE A 55 18.91 11.87 2.86
N SER A 56 18.47 10.61 2.82
CA SER A 56 18.40 9.75 4.00
C SER A 56 18.42 8.25 3.68
N ASP A 57 19.00 7.48 4.60
CA ASP A 57 19.01 6.02 4.62
C ASP A 57 17.79 5.45 5.36
N THR A 58 17.20 6.20 6.30
CA THR A 58 15.96 5.84 6.99
C THR A 58 15.00 7.03 7.08
N PHE A 59 13.81 6.83 6.56
CA PHE A 59 12.72 7.78 6.62
C PHE A 59 11.44 6.98 6.91
N ALA A 60 11.47 6.32 8.07
CA ALA A 60 10.49 5.34 8.47
C ALA A 60 9.13 5.97 8.79
N ASP A 61 8.10 5.15 8.70
CA ASP A 61 6.72 5.50 9.01
C ASP A 61 6.24 6.76 8.25
N PRO A 62 6.37 6.80 6.90
CA PRO A 62 6.16 8.01 6.14
C PRO A 62 4.68 8.39 6.09
N SER A 63 4.42 9.66 6.35
CA SER A 63 3.14 10.32 6.13
C SER A 63 3.30 11.43 5.10
N ILE A 64 2.29 11.71 4.28
CA ILE A 64 2.43 12.60 3.12
C ILE A 64 1.17 13.45 2.86
N ILE A 65 1.35 14.70 2.42
CA ILE A 65 0.27 15.59 1.97
C ILE A 65 0.74 16.52 0.86
N GLN A 66 -0.15 16.84 -0.09
CA GLN A 66 0.04 17.99 -0.98
C GLN A 66 -0.40 19.25 -0.23
N ALA A 67 0.57 20.08 0.16
CA ALA A 67 0.31 21.34 0.84
C ALA A 67 -0.29 22.39 -0.11
N LYS A 68 -0.89 23.43 0.47
CA LYS A 68 -1.54 24.52 -0.28
C LYS A 68 -0.58 25.30 -1.18
N ASN A 69 0.72 25.34 -0.86
CA ASN A 69 1.77 25.90 -1.74
C ASN A 69 2.16 24.98 -2.93
N GLY A 70 1.42 23.89 -3.13
CA GLY A 70 1.60 22.94 -4.21
C GLY A 70 2.81 22.01 -4.09
N TRP A 71 3.57 22.04 -2.98
CA TRP A 71 4.59 21.04 -2.69
C TRP A 71 3.97 19.84 -2.00
N TRP A 72 4.53 18.67 -2.24
CA TRP A 72 4.28 17.47 -1.44
C TRP A 72 5.23 17.47 -0.27
N TYR A 73 4.71 17.27 0.94
CA TYR A 73 5.48 17.18 2.18
C TYR A 73 5.34 15.79 2.77
N ALA A 74 6.46 15.20 3.15
CA ALA A 74 6.53 13.93 3.86
C ALA A 74 7.09 14.11 5.27
N TYR A 75 6.55 13.35 6.21
CA TYR A 75 6.94 13.34 7.62
C TYR A 75 7.33 11.91 8.04
N ALA A 76 8.31 11.77 8.93
CA ALA A 76 8.79 10.45 9.37
C ALA A 76 9.10 10.40 10.86
N THR A 77 9.13 9.16 11.37
CA THR A 77 9.51 8.77 12.74
C THR A 77 10.84 9.37 13.18
N ALA A 78 11.09 9.43 14.49
CA ALA A 78 12.27 10.07 15.06
C ALA A 78 13.63 9.34 14.90
N ASP A 79 13.77 8.41 13.94
CA ASP A 79 15.02 7.68 13.71
C ASP A 79 16.15 8.60 13.22
N PRO A 80 17.44 8.28 13.47
CA PRO A 80 18.55 8.99 12.83
C PRO A 80 18.51 8.81 11.31
N LEU A 81 18.56 9.88 10.50
CA LEU A 81 18.47 9.76 9.04
C LEU A 81 19.60 8.93 8.40
N LYS A 82 20.78 8.93 9.01
CA LYS A 82 21.98 8.21 8.59
C LYS A 82 22.72 7.63 9.78
N ALA A 83 23.59 6.66 9.53
CA ALA A 83 24.46 6.09 10.56
C ALA A 83 25.31 7.19 11.24
N GLY A 84 25.24 7.25 12.57
CA GLY A 84 25.97 8.23 13.38
C GLY A 84 25.24 9.57 13.63
N ASP A 85 24.11 9.82 12.96
CA ASP A 85 23.27 10.98 13.26
C ASP A 85 22.60 10.84 14.63
N GLN A 86 22.19 11.96 15.21
CA GLN A 86 21.27 11.95 16.34
C GLN A 86 19.82 11.72 15.85
N PRO A 87 18.96 11.06 16.65
CA PRO A 87 17.52 11.03 16.42
C PRO A 87 16.95 12.45 16.21
N GLY A 88 16.05 12.62 15.24
CA GLY A 88 15.36 13.90 15.02
C GLY A 88 13.89 13.84 15.42
N LEU A 89 13.35 14.83 16.13
CA LEU A 89 11.97 14.78 16.60
C LEU A 89 10.96 15.08 15.48
N ILE A 90 10.62 14.02 14.73
CA ILE A 90 9.80 13.98 13.51
C ILE A 90 10.45 14.72 12.34
N HIS A 91 10.92 13.99 11.33
CA HIS A 91 11.60 14.54 10.16
C HIS A 91 10.62 15.11 9.13
N ILE A 92 11.07 16.11 8.36
CA ILE A 92 10.30 16.73 7.27
C ILE A 92 11.12 16.70 5.97
N ALA A 93 10.52 16.23 4.88
CA ALA A 93 11.05 16.34 3.52
C ALA A 93 9.96 16.84 2.55
N ARG A 94 10.34 17.37 1.39
CA ARG A 94 9.37 17.79 0.37
C ARG A 94 9.81 17.56 -1.07
N THR A 95 8.85 17.52 -1.99
CA THR A 95 9.07 17.36 -3.44
C THR A 95 7.99 18.04 -4.28
N LYS A 96 8.28 18.29 -5.57
CA LYS A 96 7.29 18.69 -6.59
C LYS A 96 7.00 17.57 -7.60
N ASP A 97 7.82 16.50 -7.61
CA ASP A 97 7.82 15.52 -8.68
C ASP A 97 8.11 14.07 -8.24
N PHE A 98 8.29 13.83 -6.93
CA PHE A 98 8.60 12.52 -6.33
C PHE A 98 9.95 11.91 -6.77
N VAL A 99 10.77 12.66 -7.51
CA VAL A 99 12.12 12.27 -7.91
C VAL A 99 13.14 13.08 -7.14
N HIS A 100 12.94 14.39 -7.04
CA HIS A 100 13.85 15.31 -6.38
C HIS A 100 13.27 15.73 -5.03
N TRP A 101 13.95 15.32 -3.96
CA TRP A 101 13.52 15.58 -2.58
C TRP A 101 14.42 16.58 -1.88
N GLN A 102 13.81 17.39 -1.01
CA GLN A 102 14.49 18.39 -0.19
C GLN A 102 14.20 18.10 1.29
N TYR A 103 15.23 17.80 2.08
CA TYR A 103 15.10 17.70 3.54
C TYR A 103 14.93 19.07 4.17
N ARG A 104 14.03 19.19 5.16
CA ARG A 104 13.57 20.46 5.73
C ARG A 104 13.82 20.62 7.23
N GLY A 105 14.39 19.61 7.88
CA GLY A 105 14.60 19.60 9.33
C GLY A 105 13.55 18.78 10.06
N THR A 106 13.27 19.13 11.31
CA THR A 106 12.35 18.42 12.19
C THR A 106 11.19 19.31 12.64
N VAL A 107 10.07 18.69 13.03
CA VAL A 107 8.89 19.36 13.58
C VAL A 107 9.22 19.97 14.94
N PHE A 108 9.92 19.21 15.79
CA PHE A 108 10.28 19.64 17.14
C PHE A 108 11.80 19.69 17.35
N THR A 109 12.17 20.41 18.41
CA THR A 109 13.48 20.40 19.05
C THR A 109 13.27 19.96 20.50
N ASP A 110 14.33 19.65 21.25
CA ASP A 110 14.21 19.33 22.68
C ASP A 110 13.50 20.43 23.49
N ARG A 111 13.62 21.70 23.05
CA ARG A 111 12.96 22.84 23.70
C ARG A 111 11.48 22.97 23.34
N THR A 112 11.08 22.51 22.16
CA THR A 112 9.70 22.69 21.63
C THR A 112 8.90 21.40 21.63
N ARG A 113 9.46 20.28 22.09
CA ARG A 113 8.74 19.02 22.28
C ARG A 113 7.54 19.21 23.21
N PRO A 114 6.50 18.37 23.09
CA PRO A 114 5.37 18.42 24.01
C PRO A 114 5.81 18.24 25.46
N SER A 115 5.27 19.05 26.38
CA SER A 115 5.65 19.05 27.80
C SER A 115 5.30 17.73 28.52
N TYR A 116 4.34 16.98 27.98
CA TYR A 116 3.95 15.67 28.46
C TYR A 116 4.83 14.52 27.94
N ALA A 117 5.78 14.77 27.03
CA ALA A 117 6.74 13.77 26.58
C ALA A 117 8.00 13.80 27.47
N THR A 118 8.48 12.65 27.94
CA THR A 118 9.74 12.60 28.71
C THR A 118 10.93 13.00 27.83
N GLY A 119 12.05 13.43 28.43
CA GLY A 119 13.24 13.86 27.68
C GLY A 119 13.84 12.76 26.78
N SER A 120 13.58 11.49 27.09
CA SER A 120 14.03 10.32 26.31
C SER A 120 12.97 9.77 25.35
N ALA A 121 11.75 10.30 25.35
CA ALA A 121 10.68 9.75 24.52
C ALA A 121 10.99 9.96 23.03
N GLY A 122 10.80 8.91 22.24
CA GLY A 122 10.69 9.03 20.80
C GLY A 122 9.35 9.66 20.42
N LEU A 123 9.31 10.27 19.23
CA LEU A 123 8.08 10.67 18.58
C LEU A 123 7.93 9.86 17.29
N TRP A 124 6.94 8.97 17.24
CA TRP A 124 6.83 7.97 16.19
C TRP A 124 5.62 8.19 15.29
N ALA A 125 5.72 7.65 14.07
CA ALA A 125 4.61 7.44 13.13
C ALA A 125 3.67 8.64 13.00
N PRO A 126 4.14 9.78 12.47
CA PRO A 126 3.29 10.95 12.32
C PRO A 126 2.19 10.74 11.28
N ASP A 127 1.03 11.37 11.44
CA ASP A 127 0.01 11.52 10.39
C ASP A 127 -0.35 13.00 10.22
N ILE A 128 -0.28 13.50 8.99
CA ILE A 128 -0.47 14.91 8.65
C ILE A 128 -1.84 15.13 8.02
N ARG A 129 -2.58 16.12 8.51
CA ARG A 129 -3.88 16.54 7.99
C ARG A 129 -3.91 18.06 7.79
N TYR A 130 -4.85 18.51 6.97
CA TYR A 130 -5.22 19.91 6.86
C TYR A 130 -6.66 20.04 7.34
N ILE A 131 -6.85 20.65 8.51
CA ILE A 131 -8.13 20.73 9.23
C ILE A 131 -8.30 22.15 9.75
N ASP A 132 -9.48 22.74 9.57
CA ASP A 132 -9.84 24.06 10.10
C ASP A 132 -8.81 25.13 9.69
N GLY A 133 -8.46 25.13 8.39
CA GLY A 133 -7.53 26.08 7.78
C GLY A 133 -6.06 25.97 8.21
N ARG A 134 -5.66 24.90 8.89
CA ARG A 134 -4.28 24.70 9.39
C ARG A 134 -3.80 23.27 9.22
N TYR A 135 -2.49 23.08 9.31
CA TYR A 135 -1.89 21.74 9.34
C TYR A 135 -1.99 21.18 10.75
N VAL A 136 -2.47 19.95 10.88
CA VAL A 136 -2.60 19.19 12.13
C VAL A 136 -1.79 17.92 12.00
N LEU A 137 -0.85 17.71 12.91
CA LEU A 137 0.04 16.55 12.95
C LEU A 137 -0.26 15.73 14.19
N TYR A 138 -0.73 14.50 13.99
CA TYR A 138 -0.83 13.50 15.04
C TYR A 138 0.46 12.69 15.09
N PHE A 139 0.90 12.27 16.28
CA PHE A 139 2.10 11.45 16.43
C PHE A 139 2.04 10.65 17.73
N ALA A 140 2.71 9.50 17.77
CA ALA A 140 2.86 8.74 19.00
C ALA A 140 3.97 9.35 19.88
N VAL A 141 3.73 9.38 21.19
CA VAL A 141 4.73 9.67 22.22
C VAL A 141 5.01 8.38 22.95
N THR A 142 6.26 7.91 22.92
CA THR A 142 6.61 6.56 23.41
C THR A 142 6.56 6.41 24.93
N ASP A 143 6.74 7.54 25.62
CA ASP A 143 6.91 7.61 27.06
C ASP A 143 6.50 9.00 27.55
N THR A 144 5.56 9.05 28.50
CA THR A 144 4.97 10.31 28.95
C THR A 144 5.32 10.63 30.40
N THR A 145 5.12 11.89 30.79
CA THR A 145 5.28 12.33 32.18
C THR A 145 4.01 12.10 33.01
N LEU A 146 2.98 11.44 32.45
CA LEU A 146 1.68 11.27 33.09
C LEU A 146 1.66 10.13 34.12
N ASN A 147 2.58 9.17 34.00
CA ASN A 147 2.71 8.03 34.91
C ASN A 147 4.16 7.83 35.32
N ALA A 148 4.39 7.31 36.53
CA ALA A 148 5.73 7.16 37.09
C ALA A 148 6.48 5.92 36.56
N ASP A 149 5.73 4.90 36.12
CA ASP A 149 6.27 3.58 35.78
C ASP A 149 6.81 3.51 34.33
N GLY A 150 6.63 4.58 33.54
CA GLY A 150 7.06 4.70 32.14
C GLY A 150 6.36 3.73 31.18
N ALA A 151 6.84 3.69 29.93
CA ALA A 151 6.34 2.82 28.87
C ALA A 151 4.82 2.98 28.58
N ASP A 152 4.34 4.20 28.75
CA ASP A 152 2.94 4.58 28.68
C ASP A 152 2.65 5.39 27.42
N ASN A 153 2.63 4.71 26.27
CA ASN A 153 2.43 5.38 24.97
C ASN A 153 1.14 6.23 24.96
N ALA A 154 1.20 7.38 24.29
CA ALA A 154 0.07 8.29 24.07
C ALA A 154 0.07 8.84 22.65
N ILE A 155 -1.05 9.41 22.21
CA ILE A 155 -1.10 10.17 20.95
C ILE A 155 -1.04 11.66 21.27
N GLY A 156 -0.01 12.33 20.77
CA GLY A 156 0.11 13.78 20.76
C GLY A 156 -0.51 14.40 19.51
N VAL A 157 -0.76 15.71 19.57
CA VAL A 157 -1.21 16.51 18.43
C VAL A 157 -0.52 17.88 18.44
N ALA A 158 -0.18 18.37 17.26
CA ALA A 158 0.38 19.70 17.06
C ALA A 158 -0.20 20.38 15.82
N THR A 159 -0.15 21.71 15.82
CA THR A 159 -0.68 22.52 14.73
C THR A 159 0.37 23.46 14.15
N ALA A 160 0.26 23.77 12.86
CA ALA A 160 1.05 24.80 12.20
C ALA A 160 0.25 25.53 11.11
N PRO A 161 0.53 26.83 10.86
CA PRO A 161 -0.06 27.55 9.73
C PRO A 161 0.52 27.08 8.39
N ASN A 162 1.75 26.56 8.39
CA ASN A 162 2.48 26.11 7.20
C ASN A 162 3.01 24.69 7.42
N PRO A 163 3.23 23.90 6.35
CA PRO A 163 3.65 22.50 6.48
C PRO A 163 5.05 22.34 7.09
N ASP A 164 5.91 23.36 6.98
CA ASP A 164 7.24 23.41 7.62
C ASP A 164 7.21 23.98 9.05
N GLY A 165 6.04 24.33 9.58
CA GLY A 165 5.91 25.00 10.87
C GLY A 165 5.86 26.55 10.78
N PRO A 166 6.05 27.25 11.91
CA PRO A 166 6.38 26.70 13.22
C PRO A 166 5.24 25.84 13.78
N TRP A 167 5.61 24.74 14.44
CA TRP A 167 4.69 23.79 15.04
C TRP A 167 4.48 24.07 16.53
N THR A 168 3.23 23.96 16.98
CA THR A 168 2.84 24.11 18.38
C THR A 168 2.08 22.86 18.82
N ALA A 169 2.64 22.10 19.77
CA ALA A 169 1.96 20.98 20.40
C ALA A 169 0.89 21.47 21.40
N THR A 170 -0.16 20.69 21.59
CA THR A 170 -1.14 20.93 22.67
C THR A 170 -0.50 20.69 24.05
N ASP A 171 -1.18 21.15 25.11
CA ASP A 171 -0.70 20.98 26.50
C ASP A 171 -0.91 19.56 27.05
N ALA A 172 -1.71 18.73 26.37
CA ALA A 172 -2.03 17.36 26.75
C ALA A 172 -2.15 16.47 25.51
N PRO A 173 -1.91 15.15 25.63
CA PRO A 173 -2.14 14.21 24.53
C PRO A 173 -3.63 14.13 24.20
N ILE A 174 -3.94 13.98 22.90
CA ILE A 174 -5.31 13.81 22.42
C ILE A 174 -5.87 12.43 22.80
N ILE A 175 -5.03 11.40 22.84
CA ILE A 175 -5.34 10.09 23.41
C ILE A 175 -4.33 9.80 24.52
N LYS A 176 -4.82 9.70 25.75
CA LYS A 176 -4.00 9.38 26.94
C LYS A 176 -3.58 7.90 26.94
N PRO A 177 -2.54 7.54 27.72
CA PRO A 177 -2.16 6.14 27.90
C PRO A 177 -3.33 5.27 28.39
N ARG A 178 -3.48 4.08 27.80
CA ARG A 178 -4.61 3.17 28.06
C ARG A 178 -4.18 2.02 28.96
N LEU A 179 -4.55 2.06 30.24
CA LEU A 179 -4.22 1.01 31.21
C LEU A 179 -5.16 -0.20 31.07
N ALA A 180 -4.59 -1.38 30.82
CA ALA A 180 -5.32 -2.64 30.82
C ALA A 180 -5.57 -3.14 32.25
N SER A 181 -6.54 -4.04 32.42
CA SER A 181 -6.88 -4.63 33.74
C SER A 181 -5.71 -5.39 34.39
N GLY A 182 -4.72 -5.82 33.60
CA GLY A 182 -3.51 -6.49 34.07
C GLY A 182 -2.41 -5.56 34.58
N GLY A 183 -2.64 -4.24 34.65
CA GLY A 183 -1.66 -3.27 35.16
C GLY A 183 -0.58 -2.85 34.17
N TYR A 184 -0.71 -3.18 32.88
CA TYR A 184 0.17 -2.73 31.80
C TYR A 184 -0.57 -1.82 30.82
N PHE A 185 0.16 -0.98 30.08
CA PHE A 185 -0.44 -0.10 29.07
C PHE A 185 -0.62 -0.83 27.72
N LEU A 186 -1.77 -0.60 27.09
CA LEU A 186 -2.05 -1.03 25.72
C LEU A 186 -1.29 -0.14 24.72
N GLY A 187 -0.99 -0.69 23.54
CA GLY A 187 -0.45 0.05 22.42
C GLY A 187 -1.37 1.22 22.06
N THR A 188 -0.85 2.44 22.22
CA THR A 188 -1.54 3.70 21.92
C THR A 188 -0.59 4.51 21.06
N ILE A 189 -0.44 4.02 19.83
CA ILE A 189 0.56 4.45 18.84
C ILE A 189 -0.12 4.60 17.47
N ASP A 190 0.67 4.95 16.46
CA ASP A 190 0.32 4.94 15.03
C ASP A 190 -1.02 5.63 14.74
N PRO A 191 -1.14 6.93 15.05
CA PRO A 191 -2.35 7.67 14.77
C PRO A 191 -2.56 7.85 13.26
N ALA A 192 -3.81 7.74 12.80
CA ALA A 192 -4.22 8.18 11.47
C ALA A 192 -5.56 8.92 11.54
N GLY A 193 -5.55 10.18 11.13
CA GLY A 193 -6.75 10.99 10.96
C GLY A 193 -7.60 10.52 9.79
N PHE A 194 -8.88 10.88 9.80
CA PHE A 194 -9.77 10.67 8.67
C PHE A 194 -10.97 11.59 8.79
N THR A 195 -11.29 12.33 7.73
CA THR A 195 -12.51 13.13 7.64
C THR A 195 -13.54 12.41 6.77
N ASP A 196 -14.74 12.18 7.31
CA ASP A 196 -15.82 11.53 6.58
C ASP A 196 -16.60 12.52 5.70
N VAL A 197 -17.41 12.01 4.78
CA VAL A 197 -18.28 12.77 3.85
C VAL A 197 -19.38 13.60 4.52
N ASP A 198 -19.46 13.56 5.83
CA ASP A 198 -20.34 14.40 6.64
C ASP A 198 -19.55 15.42 7.47
N GLY A 199 -18.26 15.61 7.17
CA GLY A 199 -17.36 16.53 7.85
C GLY A 199 -16.89 16.07 9.24
N ARG A 200 -17.24 14.86 9.69
CA ARG A 200 -16.79 14.35 11.00
C ARG A 200 -15.36 13.85 10.92
N ASN A 201 -14.55 14.26 11.90
CA ASN A 201 -13.19 13.78 12.07
C ASN A 201 -13.14 12.52 12.92
N TYR A 202 -12.26 11.60 12.54
CA TYR A 202 -11.96 10.36 13.22
C TYR A 202 -10.45 10.22 13.40
N LEU A 203 -10.04 9.57 14.47
CA LEU A 203 -8.65 9.21 14.74
C LEU A 203 -8.56 7.71 15.00
N TYR A 204 -7.91 7.00 14.09
CA TYR A 204 -7.53 5.60 14.27
C TYR A 204 -6.21 5.54 15.00
N PHE A 205 -6.04 4.60 15.93
CA PHE A 205 -4.81 4.44 16.70
C PHE A 205 -4.74 3.04 17.32
N GLY A 206 -3.55 2.61 17.69
CA GLY A 206 -3.29 1.32 18.35
C GLY A 206 -2.27 0.48 17.61
N GLY A 207 -2.07 -0.75 18.07
CA GLY A 207 -1.12 -1.67 17.45
C GLY A 207 -1.34 -3.10 17.92
N PHE A 208 -0.30 -3.94 17.80
CA PHE A 208 -0.39 -5.35 18.19
C PHE A 208 -0.91 -5.55 19.61
N ASN A 209 -0.43 -4.76 20.58
CA ASN A 209 -0.91 -4.83 21.96
C ASN A 209 -2.26 -4.08 22.12
N GLY A 210 -3.37 -4.79 21.96
CA GLY A 210 -4.72 -4.28 22.18
C GLY A 210 -5.53 -3.93 20.93
N GLY A 211 -4.97 -4.13 19.73
CA GLY A 211 -5.65 -3.90 18.45
C GLY A 211 -5.81 -2.43 18.08
N ILE A 212 -6.40 -2.18 16.91
CA ILE A 212 -6.67 -0.83 16.41
C ILE A 212 -8.06 -0.37 16.86
N TRP A 213 -8.12 0.88 17.30
CA TRP A 213 -9.31 1.56 17.77
C TRP A 213 -9.56 2.83 16.96
N VAL A 214 -10.79 3.30 16.95
CA VAL A 214 -11.16 4.59 16.36
C VAL A 214 -11.92 5.44 17.38
N ALA A 215 -11.53 6.72 17.46
CA ALA A 215 -12.21 7.77 18.21
C ALA A 215 -12.84 8.77 17.24
N LYS A 216 -13.95 9.40 17.66
CA LYS A 216 -14.41 10.64 17.02
C LYS A 216 -13.57 11.81 17.54
N VAL A 217 -13.35 12.79 16.69
CA VAL A 217 -12.55 13.98 16.98
C VAL A 217 -13.38 15.23 16.73
N SER A 218 -13.12 16.27 17.51
CA SER A 218 -13.68 17.60 17.31
C SER A 218 -13.40 18.16 15.91
N ALA A 219 -14.22 19.11 15.46
CA ALA A 219 -14.09 19.73 14.15
C ALA A 219 -12.71 20.39 13.95
N ASP A 220 -12.12 20.91 15.03
CA ASP A 220 -10.81 21.56 15.03
C ASP A 220 -9.62 20.58 15.01
N GLY A 221 -9.90 19.28 15.13
CA GLY A 221 -8.92 18.19 15.11
C GLY A 221 -8.19 17.93 16.44
N LEU A 222 -8.50 18.63 17.52
CA LEU A 222 -7.61 18.70 18.70
C LEU A 222 -8.09 17.93 19.93
N THR A 223 -9.35 17.48 19.96
CA THR A 223 -9.93 16.75 21.10
C THR A 223 -10.63 15.49 20.61
N ALA A 224 -10.38 14.35 21.27
CA ALA A 224 -11.05 13.09 20.97
C ALA A 224 -12.12 12.75 22.01
N ASP A 225 -13.21 12.11 21.55
CA ASP A 225 -14.15 11.42 22.42
C ASP A 225 -13.45 10.30 23.17
N THR A 226 -13.85 10.01 24.41
CA THR A 226 -13.28 8.91 25.21
C THR A 226 -13.92 7.53 24.94
N ASN A 227 -14.97 7.49 24.12
CA ASN A 227 -15.65 6.26 23.73
C ASN A 227 -15.08 5.75 22.40
N TYR A 228 -14.15 4.81 22.50
CA TYR A 228 -13.46 4.23 21.35
C TYR A 228 -14.17 2.97 20.83
N THR A 229 -14.09 2.72 19.52
CA THR A 229 -14.55 1.46 18.90
C THR A 229 -13.35 0.65 18.44
N GLN A 230 -13.24 -0.61 18.89
CA GLN A 230 -12.21 -1.53 18.39
C GLN A 230 -12.59 -2.03 17.00
N ILE A 231 -11.68 -1.93 16.04
CA ILE A 231 -11.94 -2.30 14.64
C ILE A 231 -11.13 -3.51 14.16
N THR A 232 -10.08 -3.88 14.89
CA THR A 232 -9.29 -5.09 14.64
C THR A 232 -9.02 -5.86 15.92
N ILE A 233 -8.83 -7.18 15.78
CA ILE A 233 -8.32 -8.03 16.86
C ILE A 233 -6.91 -7.57 17.26
N ASP A 234 -6.56 -7.77 18.53
CA ASP A 234 -5.19 -7.65 19.02
C ASP A 234 -4.25 -8.69 18.38
N ASN A 235 -2.95 -8.49 18.54
CA ASN A 235 -1.84 -9.34 18.07
C ASN A 235 -1.73 -9.50 16.55
N ARG A 236 -2.47 -8.71 15.76
CA ARG A 236 -2.49 -8.83 14.30
C ARG A 236 -2.00 -7.61 13.53
N TYR A 237 -2.44 -6.40 13.92
CA TYR A 237 -2.31 -5.19 13.10
C TYR A 237 -1.67 -4.03 13.86
N GLU A 238 -0.86 -3.24 13.16
CA GLU A 238 -0.37 -1.90 13.55
C GLU A 238 -0.37 -0.95 12.33
N GLY A 239 0.10 0.30 12.48
CA GLY A 239 0.28 1.22 11.35
C GLY A 239 -0.99 1.45 10.53
N GLY A 240 -2.11 1.72 11.22
CA GLY A 240 -3.42 1.83 10.60
C GLY A 240 -3.56 3.08 9.72
N TYR A 241 -4.14 2.94 8.53
CA TYR A 241 -4.46 4.05 7.63
C TYR A 241 -5.84 3.86 6.98
N VAL A 242 -6.63 4.92 6.85
CA VAL A 242 -7.99 4.82 6.31
C VAL A 242 -8.21 5.78 5.15
N ILE A 243 -8.80 5.27 4.07
CA ILE A 243 -9.24 6.05 2.92
C ILE A 243 -10.65 5.69 2.51
N ARG A 244 -11.33 6.60 1.81
CA ARG A 244 -12.62 6.34 1.18
C ARG A 244 -12.45 6.12 -0.31
N HIS A 245 -12.91 4.98 -0.81
CA HIS A 245 -12.88 4.67 -2.24
C HIS A 245 -14.12 3.88 -2.67
N GLY A 246 -14.70 4.21 -3.83
CA GLY A 246 -15.86 3.47 -4.35
C GLY A 246 -17.10 3.43 -3.42
N GLY A 247 -17.25 4.40 -2.50
CA GLY A 247 -18.31 4.39 -1.48
C GLY A 247 -18.08 3.41 -0.33
N TRP A 248 -16.84 2.98 -0.11
CA TRP A 248 -16.41 2.14 1.00
C TRP A 248 -15.29 2.85 1.77
N TYR A 249 -15.18 2.57 3.06
CA TYR A 249 -14.02 2.88 3.88
C TYR A 249 -13.08 1.69 3.80
N TYR A 250 -11.82 1.91 3.43
CA TYR A 250 -10.77 0.89 3.45
C TYR A 250 -9.83 1.20 4.60
N PHE A 251 -9.78 0.31 5.59
CA PHE A 251 -8.71 0.26 6.57
C PHE A 251 -7.56 -0.54 5.97
N MET A 252 -6.36 0.01 6.03
CA MET A 252 -5.08 -0.65 5.73
C MET A 252 -4.29 -0.75 7.03
N GLY A 253 -3.84 -1.94 7.37
CA GLY A 253 -3.03 -2.19 8.57
C GLY A 253 -1.85 -3.09 8.24
N SER A 254 -0.72 -2.78 8.85
CA SER A 254 0.50 -3.56 8.70
C SER A 254 0.49 -4.76 9.63
N VAL A 255 1.10 -5.86 9.21
CA VAL A 255 1.12 -7.13 9.93
C VAL A 255 2.53 -7.70 10.00
N ALA A 256 2.78 -8.52 11.03
CA ALA A 256 4.10 -9.09 11.36
C ALA A 256 5.12 -8.03 11.81
N ASN A 257 6.38 -8.42 12.01
CA ASN A 257 7.40 -7.53 12.58
C ASN A 257 8.09 -6.67 11.51
N CYS A 258 8.02 -5.34 11.63
CA CYS A 258 8.72 -4.38 10.77
C CYS A 258 10.24 -4.51 10.78
N CYS A 259 10.79 -5.03 11.88
CA CYS A 259 12.10 -4.61 12.35
C CYS A 259 13.01 -5.79 12.69
N ALA A 260 12.80 -6.93 12.02
CA ALA A 260 13.61 -8.14 12.14
C ALA A 260 14.78 -8.21 11.14
N GLY A 261 15.35 -7.07 10.74
CA GLY A 261 16.48 -7.00 9.81
C GLY A 261 16.25 -7.79 8.51
N PRO A 262 17.13 -8.73 8.14
CA PRO A 262 17.03 -9.48 6.89
C PRO A 262 15.87 -10.50 6.86
N THR A 263 15.15 -10.69 7.97
CA THR A 263 14.02 -11.62 8.08
C THR A 263 12.69 -10.93 8.36
N THR A 264 12.61 -9.59 8.22
CA THR A 264 11.31 -8.90 8.30
C THR A 264 10.36 -9.38 7.21
N GLY A 265 9.17 -9.83 7.61
CA GLY A 265 8.08 -10.20 6.71
C GLY A 265 6.90 -9.23 6.78
N TYR A 266 7.15 -8.00 7.21
CA TYR A 266 6.15 -6.94 7.32
C TYR A 266 5.37 -6.75 6.01
N SER A 267 4.07 -6.51 6.10
CA SER A 267 3.16 -6.43 4.95
C SER A 267 1.92 -5.64 5.29
N VAL A 268 1.24 -5.07 4.29
CA VAL A 268 -0.03 -4.34 4.49
C VAL A 268 -1.21 -5.17 4.00
N TYR A 269 -2.27 -5.19 4.81
CA TYR A 269 -3.54 -5.82 4.51
C TYR A 269 -4.69 -4.82 4.65
N ALA A 270 -5.73 -5.01 3.84
CA ALA A 270 -6.92 -4.19 3.85
C ALA A 270 -8.18 -4.94 4.29
N GLY A 271 -9.05 -4.25 5.02
CA GLY A 271 -10.46 -4.58 5.16
C GLY A 271 -11.31 -3.38 4.76
N ARG A 272 -12.59 -3.60 4.43
CA ARG A 272 -13.52 -2.53 4.09
C ARG A 272 -14.80 -2.55 4.89
N SER A 273 -15.41 -1.39 5.05
CA SER A 273 -16.68 -1.18 5.77
C SER A 273 -17.57 -0.16 5.06
N ARG A 274 -18.86 -0.17 5.38
CA ARG A 274 -19.83 0.89 5.02
C ARG A 274 -19.90 2.02 6.06
N SER A 275 -19.16 1.89 7.15
CA SER A 275 -19.06 2.87 8.23
C SER A 275 -17.58 3.06 8.58
N PRO A 276 -17.13 4.29 8.89
CA PRO A 276 -15.77 4.52 9.39
C PRO A 276 -15.52 3.75 10.71
N LEU A 277 -16.57 3.43 11.47
CA LEU A 277 -16.47 2.67 12.72
C LEU A 277 -16.42 1.14 12.53
N GLY A 278 -16.36 0.66 11.29
CA GLY A 278 -16.44 -0.78 11.01
C GLY A 278 -17.86 -1.36 11.16
N PRO A 279 -18.01 -2.68 11.32
CA PRO A 279 -16.91 -3.67 11.30
C PRO A 279 -16.27 -3.75 9.91
N PHE A 280 -14.95 -3.91 9.88
CA PHE A 280 -14.20 -4.10 8.64
C PHE A 280 -14.09 -5.57 8.30
N VAL A 281 -14.32 -5.90 7.03
CA VAL A 281 -14.22 -7.27 6.49
C VAL A 281 -13.32 -7.31 5.27
N ASP A 282 -12.69 -8.45 5.01
CA ASP A 282 -11.85 -8.67 3.84
C ASP A 282 -12.67 -8.98 2.57
N GLN A 283 -11.98 -9.33 1.47
CA GLN A 283 -12.59 -9.65 0.17
C GLN A 283 -13.54 -10.84 0.20
N ASP A 284 -13.34 -11.75 1.16
CA ASP A 284 -14.14 -12.95 1.36
C ASP A 284 -15.25 -12.72 2.42
N GLY A 285 -15.35 -11.51 2.96
CA GLY A 285 -16.31 -11.12 3.99
C GLY A 285 -15.90 -11.52 5.42
N GLN A 286 -14.65 -11.93 5.64
CA GLN A 286 -14.15 -12.28 6.97
C GLN A 286 -13.79 -11.02 7.77
N SER A 287 -14.27 -10.97 9.02
CA SER A 287 -13.99 -9.86 9.94
C SER A 287 -12.51 -9.77 10.33
N LEU A 288 -12.02 -8.53 10.48
CA LEU A 288 -10.70 -8.25 11.08
C LEU A 288 -10.68 -8.46 12.60
N LEU A 289 -11.83 -8.71 13.24
CA LEU A 289 -11.99 -9.02 14.67
C LEU A 289 -12.07 -10.53 14.96
N ASP A 290 -12.11 -11.38 13.94
CA ASP A 290 -12.23 -12.84 14.11
C ASP A 290 -10.87 -13.47 14.47
N PRO A 291 -10.81 -14.48 15.34
CA PRO A 291 -9.59 -15.27 15.59
C PRO A 291 -8.96 -15.85 14.32
N TYR A 292 -9.78 -16.35 13.39
CA TYR A 292 -9.36 -16.64 12.02
C TYR A 292 -9.37 -15.32 11.26
N VAL A 293 -8.30 -14.55 11.45
CA VAL A 293 -8.31 -13.13 11.13
C VAL A 293 -8.44 -12.90 9.63
N GLY A 294 -9.41 -12.07 9.23
CA GLY A 294 -9.55 -11.63 7.84
C GLY A 294 -8.42 -10.69 7.43
N GLY A 295 -8.31 -10.43 6.13
CA GLY A 295 -7.46 -9.38 5.57
C GLY A 295 -7.17 -9.62 4.09
N THR A 296 -7.17 -8.57 3.28
CA THR A 296 -6.87 -8.63 1.84
C THR A 296 -5.51 -8.00 1.54
N ASN A 297 -4.55 -8.75 1.00
CA ASN A 297 -3.19 -8.25 0.79
C ASN A 297 -3.13 -6.98 -0.09
N VAL A 298 -2.45 -5.93 0.39
CA VAL A 298 -2.21 -4.69 -0.38
C VAL A 298 -0.81 -4.70 -0.97
N ILE A 299 0.20 -4.91 -0.12
CA ILE A 299 1.61 -5.03 -0.49
C ILE A 299 2.30 -6.10 0.38
N MET A 300 3.22 -6.82 -0.23
CA MET A 300 4.07 -7.84 0.40
C MET A 300 5.34 -8.01 -0.44
N GLN A 301 6.41 -8.48 0.19
CA GLN A 301 7.68 -8.73 -0.50
C GLN A 301 7.54 -9.77 -1.63
N ASN A 302 8.27 -9.55 -2.73
CA ASN A 302 8.14 -10.30 -3.97
C ASN A 302 9.44 -11.01 -4.40
N GLY A 303 10.44 -11.06 -3.51
CA GLY A 303 11.72 -11.76 -3.74
C GLY A 303 12.82 -10.86 -4.30
N ASN A 304 12.51 -9.58 -4.56
CA ASN A 304 13.50 -8.60 -4.97
C ASN A 304 14.30 -8.06 -3.76
N THR A 305 14.97 -6.92 -3.94
CA THR A 305 15.80 -6.28 -2.90
C THR A 305 15.01 -5.88 -1.65
N TYR A 306 13.74 -5.48 -1.80
CA TYR A 306 12.95 -4.91 -0.71
C TYR A 306 12.06 -5.95 -0.02
N ILE A 307 12.31 -6.13 1.27
CA ILE A 307 11.53 -6.98 2.19
C ILE A 307 10.81 -6.13 3.23
N GLY A 308 9.83 -6.74 3.90
CA GLY A 308 9.05 -6.04 4.93
C GLY A 308 8.39 -4.72 4.50
N PRO A 309 7.73 -4.61 3.33
CA PRO A 309 7.03 -3.37 2.96
C PRO A 309 5.81 -3.13 3.87
N GLY A 310 5.80 -2.02 4.61
CA GLY A 310 4.65 -1.66 5.42
C GLY A 310 4.75 -0.26 6.03
N HIS A 311 3.82 0.02 6.95
CA HIS A 311 3.53 1.34 7.51
C HIS A 311 3.39 2.40 6.42
N ASN A 312 2.14 2.65 6.01
CA ASN A 312 1.89 3.38 4.78
C ASN A 312 1.05 4.64 4.97
N ALA A 313 1.25 5.58 4.05
CA ALA A 313 0.34 6.66 3.71
C ALA A 313 -0.08 6.56 2.23
N ILE A 314 -1.07 7.37 1.86
CA ILE A 314 -1.64 7.38 0.50
C ILE A 314 -1.48 8.76 -0.13
N ALA A 315 -1.09 8.77 -1.40
CA ALA A 315 -1.07 9.96 -2.24
C ALA A 315 -1.93 9.76 -3.49
N THR A 316 -2.58 10.84 -3.96
CA THR A 316 -3.35 10.84 -5.20
C THR A 316 -2.71 11.80 -6.19
N ASP A 317 -2.32 11.31 -7.36
CA ASP A 317 -1.68 12.16 -8.38
C ASP A 317 -2.69 12.98 -9.20
N ALA A 318 -2.20 13.88 -10.07
CA ALA A 318 -3.04 14.75 -10.89
C ALA A 318 -3.93 13.99 -11.89
N GLN A 319 -3.66 12.70 -12.17
CA GLN A 319 -4.53 11.84 -12.97
C GLN A 319 -5.54 11.05 -12.12
N GLY A 320 -5.53 11.20 -10.79
CA GLY A 320 -6.38 10.46 -9.87
C GLY A 320 -5.88 9.05 -9.58
N ARG A 321 -4.62 8.73 -9.91
CA ARG A 321 -4.02 7.43 -9.56
C ARG A 321 -3.65 7.44 -8.08
N THR A 322 -4.03 6.38 -7.37
CA THR A 322 -3.62 6.14 -5.99
C THR A 322 -2.17 5.61 -5.93
N TRP A 323 -1.39 6.12 -5.00
CA TRP A 323 -0.02 5.69 -4.70
C TRP A 323 0.09 5.35 -3.23
N ILE A 324 0.80 4.26 -2.92
CA ILE A 324 1.20 3.91 -1.56
C ILE A 324 2.61 4.44 -1.32
N VAL A 325 2.77 5.21 -0.25
CA VAL A 325 4.06 5.66 0.28
C VAL A 325 4.31 4.86 1.55
N TYR A 326 5.44 4.19 1.67
CA TYR A 326 5.68 3.20 2.74
C TYR A 326 7.18 3.07 3.00
N HIS A 327 7.58 2.35 4.04
CA HIS A 327 8.98 1.95 4.21
C HIS A 327 9.15 0.44 3.98
N ALA A 328 10.36 0.05 3.61
CA ALA A 328 10.78 -1.33 3.46
C ALA A 328 12.26 -1.44 3.83
N ILE A 329 12.80 -2.66 3.87
CA ILE A 329 14.19 -2.92 4.20
C ILE A 329 14.91 -3.52 2.98
N ASP A 330 16.11 -3.04 2.67
CA ASP A 330 17.00 -3.73 1.73
C ASP A 330 17.54 -4.98 2.43
N ARG A 331 17.19 -6.16 1.91
CA ARG A 331 17.61 -7.45 2.52
C ARG A 331 19.12 -7.65 2.60
N ASN A 332 19.90 -6.96 1.75
CA ASN A 332 21.35 -7.06 1.71
C ASN A 332 22.03 -6.01 2.60
N ASN A 333 21.30 -5.01 3.07
CA ASN A 333 21.81 -3.94 3.91
C ASN A 333 20.77 -3.49 4.96
N PRO A 334 20.32 -4.39 5.84
CA PRO A 334 19.07 -4.19 6.58
C PRO A 334 19.21 -3.32 7.83
N TRP A 335 20.43 -3.12 8.32
CA TRP A 335 20.70 -2.28 9.49
C TRP A 335 21.32 -0.95 9.09
N LEU A 336 20.90 0.11 9.78
CA LEU A 336 21.51 1.43 9.70
C LEU A 336 22.83 1.46 10.48
N THR A 337 22.85 0.79 11.63
CA THR A 337 23.98 0.68 12.56
C THR A 337 24.48 -0.77 12.61
N ASP A 338 25.00 -1.21 13.76
CA ASP A 338 25.37 -2.60 13.98
C ASP A 338 24.15 -3.55 13.82
N PRO A 339 24.38 -4.83 13.46
CA PRO A 339 23.34 -5.83 13.41
C PRO A 339 22.49 -5.88 14.68
N PHE A 340 21.19 -6.09 14.50
CA PHE A 340 20.16 -6.04 15.56
C PHE A 340 19.98 -4.66 16.24
N GLY A 341 20.64 -3.62 15.74
CA GLY A 341 20.40 -2.23 16.10
C GLY A 341 19.25 -1.60 15.29
N VAL A 342 19.40 -0.32 14.95
CA VAL A 342 18.40 0.42 14.16
C VAL A 342 18.33 -0.16 12.75
N ASN A 343 17.13 -0.49 12.28
CA ASN A 343 16.91 -0.98 10.92
C ASN A 343 16.99 0.18 9.91
N ARG A 344 17.56 -0.09 8.73
CA ARG A 344 17.55 0.86 7.60
C ARG A 344 16.18 0.78 6.91
N ARG A 345 15.32 1.77 7.16
CA ARG A 345 13.92 1.82 6.68
C ARG A 345 13.69 3.06 5.79
N PRO A 346 14.22 3.09 4.55
CA PRO A 346 14.03 4.22 3.65
C PRO A 346 12.57 4.33 3.19
N MET A 347 12.20 5.50 2.68
CA MET A 347 10.87 5.76 2.13
C MET A 347 10.80 5.33 0.66
N LEU A 348 9.81 4.50 0.35
CA LEU A 348 9.48 3.99 -0.96
C LEU A 348 8.10 4.48 -1.41
N ILE A 349 7.86 4.40 -2.71
CA ILE A 349 6.56 4.68 -3.31
C ILE A 349 6.26 3.71 -4.45
N ASP A 350 5.01 3.28 -4.57
CA ASP A 350 4.52 2.50 -5.70
C ASP A 350 3.03 2.77 -5.97
N ARG A 351 2.57 2.52 -7.20
CA ARG A 351 1.16 2.73 -7.54
C ARG A 351 0.27 1.64 -6.92
N ILE A 352 -0.95 2.02 -6.55
CA ILE A 352 -2.06 1.10 -6.28
C ILE A 352 -2.93 0.98 -7.54
N ASP A 353 -3.31 -0.25 -7.88
CA ASP A 353 -4.33 -0.57 -8.87
C ASP A 353 -5.55 -1.16 -8.13
N TRP A 354 -6.78 -0.69 -8.41
CA TRP A 354 -7.99 -1.22 -7.78
C TRP A 354 -8.61 -2.33 -8.63
N ILE A 355 -8.33 -3.57 -8.26
CA ILE A 355 -8.78 -4.76 -8.99
C ILE A 355 -9.91 -5.42 -8.21
N ASP A 356 -11.07 -5.57 -8.86
CA ASP A 356 -12.30 -6.09 -8.24
C ASP A 356 -12.71 -5.33 -6.96
N GLY A 357 -12.39 -4.03 -6.93
CA GLY A 357 -12.66 -3.13 -5.81
C GLY A 357 -11.64 -3.21 -4.67
N TRP A 358 -10.55 -3.97 -4.80
CA TRP A 358 -9.51 -4.09 -3.77
C TRP A 358 -8.19 -3.44 -4.19
N PRO A 359 -7.50 -2.74 -3.27
CA PRO A 359 -6.22 -2.10 -3.57
C PRO A 359 -5.11 -3.14 -3.70
N ARG A 360 -4.32 -3.06 -4.78
CA ARG A 360 -3.19 -3.94 -5.06
C ARG A 360 -2.00 -3.14 -5.52
N THR A 361 -0.87 -3.23 -4.83
CA THR A 361 0.35 -2.55 -5.28
C THR A 361 0.84 -3.15 -6.59
N ARG A 362 0.93 -2.30 -7.62
CA ARG A 362 1.33 -2.66 -8.99
C ARG A 362 0.62 -3.92 -9.50
N ALA A 363 -0.70 -3.98 -9.36
CA ALA A 363 -1.53 -5.13 -9.73
C ALA A 363 -1.13 -6.45 -9.04
N GLY A 364 -0.62 -6.39 -7.81
CA GLY A 364 -0.17 -7.54 -7.03
C GLY A 364 1.29 -7.94 -7.30
N ALA A 365 2.05 -7.11 -8.01
CA ALA A 365 3.48 -7.32 -8.22
C ALA A 365 4.34 -6.93 -6.99
N GLY A 366 3.78 -6.22 -6.01
CA GLY A 366 4.51 -5.81 -4.80
C GLY A 366 5.48 -4.64 -5.04
N PRO A 367 6.43 -4.42 -4.11
CA PRO A 367 7.36 -3.29 -4.15
C PRO A 367 8.23 -3.31 -5.40
N SER A 368 8.55 -2.15 -5.96
CA SER A 368 9.48 -2.04 -7.09
C SER A 368 10.91 -1.75 -6.63
N ASP A 369 11.87 -2.37 -7.30
CA ASP A 369 13.33 -2.13 -7.23
C ASP A 369 13.91 -1.77 -8.62
N THR A 370 13.03 -1.55 -9.59
CA THR A 370 13.36 -1.16 -10.97
C THR A 370 12.67 0.15 -11.32
N SER A 371 13.19 0.84 -12.32
CA SER A 371 12.68 2.16 -12.71
C SER A 371 11.17 2.15 -13.01
N GLN A 372 10.40 2.97 -12.30
CA GLN A 372 8.97 3.20 -12.52
C GLN A 372 8.72 4.61 -13.08
N ALA A 373 7.53 4.84 -13.65
CA ALA A 373 7.07 6.19 -13.96
C ALA A 373 6.68 6.89 -12.64
N ALA A 374 7.08 8.15 -12.46
CA ALA A 374 6.75 8.92 -11.27
C ALA A 374 5.27 9.36 -11.23
N PRO A 375 4.73 9.64 -10.04
CA PRO A 375 3.44 10.33 -9.89
C PRO A 375 3.35 11.59 -10.76
N VAL A 376 2.21 11.78 -11.40
CA VAL A 376 1.99 12.95 -12.26
C VAL A 376 1.52 14.14 -11.43
N THR A 377 2.30 15.22 -11.36
CA THR A 377 1.96 16.40 -10.52
C THR A 377 1.50 17.63 -11.30
N THR A 378 1.73 17.68 -12.61
CA THR A 378 1.46 18.88 -13.44
C THR A 378 0.14 18.76 -14.21
N SER A 379 -0.36 19.84 -14.80
CA SER A 379 -1.53 19.82 -15.69
C SER A 379 -1.20 19.30 -17.10
N GLY A 380 -2.16 18.67 -17.78
CA GLY A 380 -2.02 18.19 -19.16
C GLY A 380 -2.37 19.22 -20.24
N LEU A 381 -2.92 20.37 -19.85
CA LEU A 381 -3.43 21.40 -20.77
C LEU A 381 -2.52 22.64 -20.90
N GLY A 382 -1.25 22.52 -20.48
CA GLY A 382 -0.31 23.64 -20.48
C GLY A 382 -0.68 24.74 -19.47
N ILE A 383 -1.23 24.33 -18.32
CA ILE A 383 -1.52 25.20 -17.17
C ILE A 383 -0.37 25.05 -16.19
N ALA A 384 0.22 26.16 -15.73
CA ALA A 384 1.06 26.14 -14.54
C ALA A 384 0.17 25.90 -13.32
N ALA A 385 0.34 24.76 -12.66
CA ALA A 385 -0.56 24.37 -11.57
C ALA A 385 -0.52 25.38 -10.42
N ASP A 386 0.68 25.87 -10.06
CA ASP A 386 0.97 26.84 -9.00
C ASP A 386 0.91 28.31 -9.44
N ASP A 387 0.55 28.57 -10.70
CA ASP A 387 0.19 29.91 -11.18
C ASP A 387 -0.82 29.80 -12.33
N PRO A 388 -2.09 29.43 -12.04
CA PRO A 388 -3.09 29.20 -13.09
C PRO A 388 -3.41 30.43 -13.94
N ALA A 389 -3.09 31.63 -13.47
CA ALA A 389 -3.30 32.89 -14.17
C ALA A 389 -2.20 33.18 -15.21
N ALA A 390 -1.01 32.56 -15.08
CA ALA A 390 0.11 32.85 -15.98
C ALA A 390 -0.14 32.37 -17.42
N HIS A 391 -0.67 31.16 -17.59
CA HIS A 391 -0.91 30.56 -18.91
C HIS A 391 -1.85 29.36 -18.85
N GLY A 392 -2.43 29.00 -20.00
CA GLY A 392 -3.31 27.83 -20.15
C GLY A 392 -4.79 28.10 -19.87
N VAL A 393 -5.13 29.17 -19.14
CA VAL A 393 -6.50 29.60 -18.85
C VAL A 393 -6.68 31.09 -19.15
N ARG A 394 -7.66 31.44 -19.99
CA ARG A 394 -8.03 32.84 -20.27
C ARG A 394 -9.11 33.30 -19.30
N GLY A 395 -9.02 34.53 -18.81
CA GLY A 395 -10.02 35.13 -17.92
C GLY A 395 -9.71 34.99 -16.42
N LEU A 396 -8.61 34.32 -16.06
CA LEU A 396 -8.02 34.44 -14.73
C LEU A 396 -7.08 35.64 -14.69
N SER A 397 -7.03 36.33 -13.56
CA SER A 397 -6.03 37.36 -13.26
C SER A 397 -5.16 36.93 -12.09
N ALA A 398 -4.03 37.60 -11.87
CA ALA A 398 -3.26 37.41 -10.64
C ALA A 398 -4.15 37.70 -9.42
N GLY A 399 -4.14 36.80 -8.45
CA GLY A 399 -4.78 36.96 -7.15
C GLY A 399 -3.84 37.53 -6.09
N PRO A 400 -4.29 37.64 -4.84
CA PRO A 400 -3.42 38.02 -3.73
C PRO A 400 -2.34 36.95 -3.47
N ILE A 401 -1.27 37.36 -2.81
CA ILE A 401 -0.32 36.40 -2.21
C ILE A 401 -0.93 35.94 -0.88
N ASP A 402 -1.21 34.65 -0.77
CA ASP A 402 -1.73 34.00 0.42
C ASP A 402 -0.56 33.41 1.25
N ASP A 403 -0.66 33.48 2.56
CA ASP A 403 0.42 33.06 3.46
C ASP A 403 0.72 31.56 3.38
N GLN A 404 -0.27 30.74 3.01
CA GLN A 404 -0.13 29.28 2.91
C GLN A 404 0.04 28.80 1.47
N ALA A 405 -0.73 29.37 0.53
CA ALA A 405 -0.70 28.96 -0.88
C ALA A 405 0.37 29.71 -1.69
N GLY A 406 0.82 30.88 -1.25
CA GLY A 406 1.70 31.73 -2.03
C GLY A 406 0.93 32.44 -3.14
N ARG A 407 1.38 32.31 -4.40
CA ARG A 407 0.72 32.99 -5.53
C ARG A 407 -0.61 32.31 -5.85
N THR A 408 -1.66 33.10 -6.01
CA THR A 408 -2.99 32.58 -6.37
C THR A 408 -3.49 33.19 -7.68
N ALA A 409 -4.51 32.58 -8.27
CA ALA A 409 -5.28 33.14 -9.37
C ALA A 409 -6.64 33.64 -8.89
N ARG A 410 -7.10 34.78 -9.40
CA ARG A 410 -8.42 35.33 -9.13
C ARG A 410 -9.40 34.99 -10.25
N LEU A 411 -10.58 34.50 -9.86
CA LEU A 411 -11.71 34.23 -10.73
C LEU A 411 -12.81 35.27 -10.49
N ASP A 412 -13.02 36.15 -11.47
CA ASP A 412 -14.05 37.17 -11.45
C ASP A 412 -14.74 37.25 -12.82
N GLY A 413 -15.89 36.59 -12.95
CA GLY A 413 -16.58 36.36 -14.22
C GLY A 413 -16.34 34.94 -14.75
N ILE A 414 -15.90 34.81 -15.99
CA ILE A 414 -15.72 33.52 -16.68
C ILE A 414 -14.26 33.34 -17.09
N ALA A 415 -13.69 32.20 -16.71
CA ALA A 415 -12.40 31.73 -17.20
C ALA A 415 -12.56 30.46 -18.05
N THR A 416 -11.69 30.24 -19.03
CA THR A 416 -11.77 29.11 -19.96
C THR A 416 -10.38 28.62 -20.36
N THR A 417 -10.17 27.30 -20.35
CA THR A 417 -8.91 26.71 -20.80
C THR A 417 -8.67 27.00 -22.28
N VAL A 418 -7.41 27.27 -22.64
CA VAL A 418 -7.01 27.50 -24.04
C VAL A 418 -7.11 26.19 -24.84
N ALA A 419 -6.64 25.08 -24.25
CA ALA A 419 -6.74 23.75 -24.81
C ALA A 419 -8.05 23.07 -24.41
N LYS A 420 -8.50 22.11 -25.22
CA LYS A 420 -9.65 21.26 -24.92
C LYS A 420 -9.22 20.11 -24.01
N ALA A 421 -10.05 19.79 -23.02
CA ALA A 421 -9.95 18.52 -22.30
C ALA A 421 -10.34 17.35 -23.22
N SER A 422 -9.86 16.15 -22.89
CA SER A 422 -10.16 14.92 -23.62
C SER A 422 -11.64 14.55 -23.54
N SER A 423 -12.15 13.94 -24.61
CA SER A 423 -13.48 13.33 -24.59
C SER A 423 -13.50 12.10 -23.69
N GLY A 424 -14.63 11.86 -23.02
CA GLY A 424 -14.92 10.63 -22.27
C GLY A 424 -14.14 10.45 -20.97
N SER A 425 -13.03 11.15 -20.73
CA SER A 425 -12.30 11.07 -19.48
C SER A 425 -11.63 12.39 -19.14
N VAL A 426 -11.85 12.90 -17.94
CA VAL A 426 -11.21 14.11 -17.41
C VAL A 426 -11.24 14.12 -15.89
N ARG A 427 -10.18 14.64 -15.28
CA ARG A 427 -10.07 15.01 -13.88
C ARG A 427 -9.66 16.47 -13.84
N VAL A 428 -10.46 17.29 -13.16
CA VAL A 428 -10.18 18.69 -12.83
C VAL A 428 -9.98 18.74 -11.32
N ARG A 429 -8.82 19.22 -10.86
CA ARG A 429 -8.52 19.39 -9.43
C ARG A 429 -7.87 20.72 -9.18
N PHE A 430 -8.31 21.45 -8.16
CA PHE A 430 -7.72 22.71 -7.72
C PHE A 430 -8.07 23.01 -6.27
N ASP A 431 -7.24 23.81 -5.61
CA ASP A 431 -7.55 24.44 -4.34
C ASP A 431 -8.39 25.69 -4.59
N LEU A 432 -9.44 25.86 -3.79
CA LEU A 432 -10.49 26.85 -3.92
C LEU A 432 -10.67 27.58 -2.59
N LYS A 433 -10.67 28.91 -2.65
CA LYS A 433 -11.11 29.78 -1.57
C LYS A 433 -12.17 30.73 -2.12
N ALA A 434 -13.36 30.71 -1.53
CA ALA A 434 -14.50 31.50 -2.01
C ALA A 434 -15.32 32.09 -0.87
N THR A 435 -15.83 33.30 -1.05
CA THR A 435 -16.67 33.98 -0.05
C THR A 435 -17.99 34.42 -0.69
N GLY A 436 -19.10 33.91 -0.17
CA GLY A 436 -20.46 34.41 -0.45
C GLY A 436 -21.01 34.23 -1.87
N HIS A 437 -20.24 33.67 -2.82
CA HIS A 437 -20.67 33.48 -4.20
C HIS A 437 -20.36 32.06 -4.71
N PRO A 438 -21.28 31.44 -5.46
CA PRO A 438 -21.04 30.13 -6.03
C PRO A 438 -19.89 30.12 -7.04
N VAL A 439 -19.07 29.07 -6.98
CA VAL A 439 -18.03 28.78 -7.98
C VAL A 439 -18.44 27.55 -8.76
N THR A 440 -18.37 27.65 -10.09
CA THR A 440 -18.88 26.63 -11.00
C THR A 440 -17.82 26.19 -11.99
N VAL A 441 -17.62 24.87 -12.11
CA VAL A 441 -16.82 24.21 -13.13
C VAL A 441 -17.74 23.57 -14.16
N THR A 442 -17.58 23.92 -15.44
CA THR A 442 -18.31 23.30 -16.55
C THR A 442 -17.35 22.51 -17.43
N VAL A 443 -17.68 21.25 -17.67
CA VAL A 443 -16.90 20.32 -18.50
C VAL A 443 -17.82 19.75 -19.59
N GLY A 444 -17.38 19.82 -20.85
CA GLY A 444 -18.20 19.45 -22.01
C GLY A 444 -18.79 20.67 -22.72
N ASP A 445 -19.87 20.47 -23.45
CA ASP A 445 -20.61 21.53 -24.14
C ASP A 445 -22.04 21.70 -23.60
N GLN A 446 -22.86 22.54 -24.25
CA GLN A 446 -24.22 22.83 -23.77
C GLN A 446 -25.18 21.64 -23.93
N GLY A 447 -24.92 20.71 -24.85
CA GLY A 447 -25.78 19.56 -25.11
C GLY A 447 -25.34 18.29 -24.38
N ASP A 448 -24.03 18.13 -24.19
CA ASP A 448 -23.39 16.96 -23.58
C ASP A 448 -22.26 17.42 -22.62
N GLY A 449 -22.43 17.24 -21.31
CA GLY A 449 -21.46 17.65 -20.30
C GLY A 449 -21.98 17.67 -18.86
N LEU A 450 -21.23 18.33 -17.99
CA LEU A 450 -21.61 18.56 -16.60
C LEU A 450 -21.24 19.95 -16.11
N ARG A 451 -21.98 20.39 -15.09
CA ARG A 451 -21.73 21.56 -14.27
C ARG A 451 -21.60 21.13 -12.83
N VAL A 452 -20.50 21.47 -12.18
CA VAL A 452 -20.27 21.27 -10.75
C VAL A 452 -20.24 22.64 -10.09
N THR A 453 -21.08 22.86 -9.08
CA THR A 453 -21.18 24.13 -8.37
C THR A 453 -20.91 23.90 -6.89
N VAL A 454 -19.95 24.66 -6.35
CA VAL A 454 -19.74 24.83 -4.91
C VAL A 454 -20.44 26.13 -4.53
N ASP A 455 -21.43 26.05 -3.65
CA ASP A 455 -22.14 27.21 -3.11
C ASP A 455 -21.78 27.40 -1.63
N PRO A 456 -20.89 28.36 -1.32
CA PRO A 456 -20.52 28.71 0.06
C PRO A 456 -21.67 29.16 0.95
N THR A 457 -22.70 29.79 0.38
CA THR A 457 -23.81 30.37 1.14
C THR A 457 -24.89 29.33 1.40
N ALA A 458 -25.14 28.47 0.43
CA ALA A 458 -26.06 27.34 0.60
C ALA A 458 -25.40 26.11 1.23
N GLU A 459 -24.08 26.16 1.48
CA GLU A 459 -23.26 25.03 1.94
C GLU A 459 -23.54 23.76 1.13
N GLN A 460 -23.51 23.88 -0.20
CA GLN A 460 -23.91 22.80 -1.11
C GLN A 460 -22.87 22.55 -2.21
N LEU A 461 -22.54 21.26 -2.39
CA LEU A 461 -21.88 20.76 -3.59
C LEU A 461 -22.95 20.19 -4.52
N GLN A 462 -23.11 20.77 -5.70
CA GLN A 462 -24.12 20.34 -6.69
C GLN A 462 -23.46 19.89 -7.99
N VAL A 463 -23.98 18.81 -8.58
CA VAL A 463 -23.61 18.34 -9.92
C VAL A 463 -24.86 18.26 -10.78
N ILE A 464 -24.85 18.96 -11.90
CA ILE A 464 -25.86 18.84 -12.97
C ILE A 464 -25.18 18.24 -14.18
N THR A 465 -25.72 17.13 -14.68
CA THR A 465 -25.29 16.51 -15.94
C THR A 465 -26.32 16.79 -17.01
N THR A 466 -25.87 16.99 -18.25
CA THR A 466 -26.72 17.09 -19.44
C THR A 466 -26.22 16.08 -20.45
N SER A 467 -27.09 15.23 -20.97
CA SER A 467 -26.78 14.39 -22.13
C SER A 467 -27.99 14.23 -23.03
N HIS A 468 -27.82 14.53 -24.32
CA HIS A 468 -28.91 14.57 -25.30
C HIS A 468 -30.12 15.39 -24.82
N GLY A 469 -29.87 16.53 -24.16
CA GLY A 469 -30.91 17.41 -23.63
C GLY A 469 -31.63 16.90 -22.37
N ARG A 470 -31.28 15.73 -21.84
CA ARG A 470 -31.78 15.24 -20.55
C ARG A 470 -30.83 15.66 -19.43
N THR A 471 -31.39 16.17 -18.33
CA THR A 471 -30.62 16.57 -17.16
C THR A 471 -30.77 15.60 -16.00
N ARG A 472 -29.71 15.44 -15.22
CA ARG A 472 -29.76 14.81 -13.89
C ARG A 472 -29.01 15.68 -12.91
N THR A 473 -29.57 15.82 -11.71
CA THR A 473 -28.98 16.61 -10.63
C THR A 473 -28.71 15.72 -9.43
N GLY A 474 -27.55 15.89 -8.82
CA GLY A 474 -27.21 15.38 -7.50
C GLY A 474 -26.63 16.52 -6.68
N ALA A 475 -26.83 16.47 -5.36
CA ALA A 475 -26.25 17.44 -4.45
C ALA A 475 -25.89 16.75 -3.13
N ASP A 476 -24.90 17.30 -2.45
CA ASP A 476 -24.49 16.92 -1.11
C ASP A 476 -24.27 18.18 -0.27
N THR A 477 -24.41 18.04 1.05
CA THR A 477 -24.20 19.14 2.00
C THR A 477 -22.71 19.28 2.28
N ILE A 478 -22.21 20.51 2.25
CA ILE A 478 -20.86 20.85 2.68
C ILE A 478 -20.94 21.13 4.17
N VAL A 479 -20.31 20.29 5.00
CA VAL A 479 -20.30 20.52 6.45
C VAL A 479 -19.08 21.36 6.81
N GLY A 480 -19.31 22.46 7.53
CA GLY A 480 -18.22 23.29 8.06
C GLY A 480 -17.51 24.14 7.01
N TRP A 481 -18.25 24.75 6.07
CA TRP A 481 -17.62 25.68 5.12
C TRP A 481 -17.01 26.87 5.87
N ASP A 482 -15.69 26.99 5.79
CA ASP A 482 -14.95 28.16 6.21
C ASP A 482 -14.53 29.01 4.99
N SER A 483 -14.06 30.23 5.22
CA SER A 483 -13.46 31.04 4.14
C SER A 483 -12.02 30.61 3.80
N GLY A 484 -11.62 29.40 4.19
CA GLY A 484 -10.31 28.80 3.99
C GLY A 484 -10.18 28.06 2.67
N TRP A 485 -9.12 27.25 2.56
CA TRP A 485 -8.77 26.52 1.34
C TRP A 485 -9.39 25.13 1.29
N HIS A 486 -10.26 24.90 0.31
CA HIS A 486 -10.86 23.59 0.02
C HIS A 486 -10.32 23.02 -1.28
N THR A 487 -10.16 21.71 -1.39
CA THR A 487 -9.81 21.03 -2.64
C THR A 487 -11.08 20.56 -3.34
N LEU A 488 -11.34 21.07 -4.55
CA LEU A 488 -12.40 20.54 -5.42
C LEU A 488 -11.78 19.57 -6.43
N THR A 489 -12.28 18.34 -6.46
CA THR A 489 -11.96 17.33 -7.47
C THR A 489 -13.21 16.96 -8.26
N VAL A 490 -13.15 17.09 -9.58
CA VAL A 490 -14.21 16.68 -10.51
C VAL A 490 -13.65 15.65 -11.47
N GLN A 491 -14.12 14.42 -11.35
CA GLN A 491 -13.69 13.28 -12.14
C GLN A 491 -14.83 12.75 -13.00
N VAL A 492 -14.57 12.60 -14.29
CA VAL A 492 -15.40 11.86 -15.24
C VAL A 492 -14.56 10.74 -15.81
N ASP A 493 -15.01 9.50 -15.60
CA ASP A 493 -14.47 8.33 -16.26
C ASP A 493 -15.60 7.64 -17.04
N HIS A 494 -15.56 7.81 -18.35
CA HIS A 494 -16.61 7.44 -19.29
C HIS A 494 -17.96 8.07 -18.89
N ALA A 495 -18.90 7.26 -18.42
CA ALA A 495 -20.22 7.71 -18.02
C ALA A 495 -20.35 7.94 -16.51
N ARG A 496 -19.29 7.69 -15.72
CA ARG A 496 -19.29 7.82 -14.26
C ARG A 496 -18.71 9.17 -13.87
N ILE A 497 -19.38 9.84 -12.94
CA ILE A 497 -18.97 11.14 -12.42
C ILE A 497 -18.81 11.03 -10.91
N GLN A 498 -17.74 11.63 -10.41
CA GLN A 498 -17.52 11.87 -9.00
C GLN A 498 -17.04 13.32 -8.87
N ALA A 499 -17.80 14.12 -8.12
CA ALA A 499 -17.33 15.42 -7.64
C ALA A 499 -17.17 15.32 -6.12
N SER A 500 -16.02 15.73 -5.61
CA SER A 500 -15.74 15.72 -4.18
C SER A 500 -15.11 17.04 -3.76
N LEU A 501 -15.47 17.47 -2.57
CA LEU A 501 -14.91 18.65 -1.91
C LEU A 501 -14.42 18.21 -0.53
N GLY A 502 -13.23 18.66 -0.15
CA GLY A 502 -12.68 18.42 1.18
C GLY A 502 -11.56 19.41 1.47
N GLU A 503 -11.06 19.41 2.69
CA GLU A 503 -9.97 20.31 3.10
C GLU A 503 -8.63 19.94 2.42
N SER A 504 -8.45 18.66 2.07
CA SER A 504 -7.28 18.14 1.35
C SER A 504 -7.67 17.08 0.30
N ASP A 505 -6.68 16.47 -0.37
CA ASP A 505 -6.87 15.40 -1.38
C ASP A 505 -6.36 14.03 -0.87
N LEU A 506 -6.53 13.75 0.44
CA LEU A 506 -6.11 12.50 1.09
C LEU A 506 -7.16 11.38 0.98
N ALA A 507 -8.07 11.49 0.02
CA ALA A 507 -9.18 10.56 -0.21
C ALA A 507 -10.17 10.42 0.99
N ASP A 508 -10.35 11.51 1.72
CA ASP A 508 -11.23 11.70 2.87
C ASP A 508 -12.14 12.93 2.67
N PRO A 509 -12.94 12.97 1.57
CA PRO A 509 -13.69 14.17 1.21
C PRO A 509 -14.81 14.45 2.21
N GLY A 510 -15.02 15.73 2.53
CA GLY A 510 -16.10 16.20 3.41
C GLY A 510 -17.47 16.35 2.74
N ALA A 511 -17.54 16.28 1.41
CA ALA A 511 -18.78 16.18 0.63
C ALA A 511 -18.51 15.45 -0.70
N GLU A 512 -19.47 14.66 -1.19
CA GLU A 512 -19.31 13.91 -2.43
C GLU A 512 -20.63 13.67 -3.19
N VAL A 513 -20.63 14.03 -4.47
CA VAL A 513 -21.72 13.71 -5.40
C VAL A 513 -21.24 12.71 -6.46
N ARG A 514 -21.93 11.57 -6.54
CA ARG A 514 -21.73 10.57 -7.60
C ARG A 514 -22.94 10.50 -8.52
N LEU A 515 -22.71 10.61 -9.82
CA LEU A 515 -23.74 10.48 -10.84
C LEU A 515 -23.28 9.55 -11.97
N GLY A 516 -24.23 9.08 -12.76
CA GLY A 516 -23.96 8.29 -13.96
C GLY A 516 -24.72 8.82 -15.18
N GLY A 517 -24.27 8.45 -16.37
CA GLY A 517 -24.98 8.67 -17.63
C GLY A 517 -24.73 10.03 -18.26
N VAL A 518 -23.46 10.40 -18.44
CA VAL A 518 -23.05 11.59 -19.22
C VAL A 518 -22.24 11.16 -20.44
N ARG A 519 -22.43 11.84 -21.57
CA ARG A 519 -21.49 11.83 -22.68
C ARG A 519 -20.59 13.05 -22.54
N LEU A 520 -19.29 12.85 -22.64
CA LEU A 520 -18.34 13.95 -22.51
C LEU A 520 -17.58 14.20 -23.83
N PRO A 521 -17.94 15.23 -24.60
CA PRO A 521 -17.18 15.63 -25.79
C PRO A 521 -15.88 16.35 -25.40
N ALA A 522 -14.91 16.38 -26.33
CA ALA A 522 -13.70 17.16 -26.13
C ALA A 522 -14.02 18.66 -26.23
N ALA A 523 -13.89 19.38 -25.11
CA ALA A 523 -14.24 20.79 -25.00
C ALA A 523 -13.32 21.52 -24.02
N PRO A 524 -13.19 22.86 -24.11
CA PRO A 524 -12.55 23.64 -23.06
C PRO A 524 -13.29 23.48 -21.73
N VAL A 525 -12.54 23.45 -20.63
CA VAL A 525 -13.12 23.53 -19.28
C VAL A 525 -13.36 25.00 -18.96
N ARG A 526 -14.55 25.32 -18.43
CA ARG A 526 -14.93 26.68 -18.06
C ARG A 526 -15.11 26.78 -16.56
N PHE A 527 -14.67 27.89 -16.00
CA PHE A 527 -14.84 28.25 -14.60
C PHE A 527 -15.64 29.54 -14.54
N SER A 528 -16.56 29.66 -13.58
CA SER A 528 -17.25 30.92 -13.32
C SER A 528 -17.45 31.15 -11.83
N GLY A 529 -17.29 32.39 -11.40
CA GLY A 529 -17.43 32.80 -10.01
C GLY A 529 -17.23 34.31 -9.87
N HIS A 530 -17.31 34.82 -8.65
CA HIS A 530 -17.07 36.23 -8.34
C HIS A 530 -16.19 36.31 -7.09
N GLY A 531 -15.03 36.95 -7.22
CA GLY A 531 -14.09 37.13 -6.10
C GLY A 531 -13.49 35.84 -5.52
N ALA A 532 -13.49 34.73 -6.26
CA ALA A 532 -12.89 33.47 -5.80
C ALA A 532 -11.39 33.42 -6.12
N GLU A 533 -10.64 32.70 -5.29
CA GLU A 533 -9.22 32.42 -5.47
C GLU A 533 -9.00 30.93 -5.77
N LEU A 534 -8.13 30.66 -6.74
CA LEU A 534 -7.80 29.33 -7.22
C LEU A 534 -6.28 29.11 -7.16
N ASP A 535 -5.87 27.91 -6.80
CA ASP A 535 -4.48 27.46 -6.95
C ASP A 535 -4.39 25.96 -7.24
N ASN A 536 -3.19 25.46 -7.56
CA ASN A 536 -2.89 24.06 -7.83
C ASN A 536 -3.82 23.41 -8.87
N LEU A 537 -4.12 24.16 -9.94
CA LEU A 537 -5.07 23.74 -10.99
C LEU A 537 -4.45 22.72 -11.94
N THR A 538 -4.96 21.50 -11.89
CA THR A 538 -4.59 20.41 -12.78
C THR A 538 -5.80 19.90 -13.55
N ILE A 539 -5.60 19.67 -14.86
CA ILE A 539 -6.61 19.08 -15.73
C ILE A 539 -5.95 17.99 -16.58
N ARG A 540 -6.38 16.74 -16.42
CA ARG A 540 -5.85 15.57 -17.13
C ARG A 540 -6.93 14.51 -17.39
N PRO A 541 -6.73 13.60 -18.36
CA PRO A 541 -7.52 12.36 -18.38
C PRO A 541 -7.27 11.55 -17.10
N VAL A 542 -8.30 10.86 -16.62
CA VAL A 542 -8.22 9.94 -15.49
C VAL A 542 -7.24 8.81 -15.82
N ALA A 543 -6.43 8.43 -14.84
CA ALA A 543 -5.52 7.30 -14.97
C ALA A 543 -6.28 6.01 -15.32
N ARG A 544 -5.70 5.21 -16.21
CA ARG A 544 -6.17 3.83 -16.42
C ARG A 544 -5.46 2.91 -15.44
N GLU A 545 -6.25 2.17 -14.68
CA GLU A 545 -5.78 1.15 -13.75
C GLU A 545 -5.65 -0.20 -14.43
N ALA A 546 -4.78 -1.05 -13.88
CA ALA A 546 -4.80 -2.46 -14.22
C ALA A 546 -6.13 -3.08 -13.79
N THR A 547 -6.69 -3.93 -14.65
CA THR A 547 -7.96 -4.63 -14.38
C THR A 547 -7.76 -6.10 -13.99
N ARG A 548 -6.50 -6.56 -13.98
CA ARG A 548 -6.14 -7.94 -13.68
C ARG A 548 -4.87 -7.95 -12.87
N LEU A 549 -4.81 -8.87 -11.92
CA LEU A 549 -3.58 -9.16 -11.17
C LEU A 549 -2.49 -9.66 -12.12
N VAL A 550 -1.24 -9.47 -11.71
CA VAL A 550 -0.11 -10.17 -12.34
C VAL A 550 -0.30 -11.68 -12.25
N ALA A 551 0.25 -12.40 -13.23
CA ALA A 551 0.18 -13.85 -13.24
C ALA A 551 0.85 -14.43 -11.98
N THR A 552 0.21 -15.44 -11.41
CA THR A 552 0.76 -16.24 -10.31
C THR A 552 1.12 -17.63 -10.82
N PRO A 553 2.05 -18.34 -10.15
CA PRO A 553 2.43 -19.69 -10.56
C PRO A 553 1.22 -20.64 -10.61
N LYS A 554 1.21 -21.55 -11.60
CA LYS A 554 0.18 -22.59 -11.71
C LYS A 554 0.79 -23.97 -11.66
N ALA A 555 0.14 -24.87 -10.91
CA ALA A 555 0.54 -26.27 -10.87
C ALA A 555 0.38 -26.88 -12.27
N GLY A 556 1.47 -27.43 -12.78
CA GLY A 556 1.54 -28.17 -14.02
C GLY A 556 1.60 -29.68 -13.80
N LYS A 557 2.44 -30.35 -14.60
CA LYS A 557 2.61 -31.82 -14.55
C LYS A 557 3.11 -32.25 -13.17
N LEU A 558 2.54 -33.32 -12.61
CA LEU A 558 3.06 -34.00 -11.43
C LEU A 558 4.46 -34.57 -11.72
N LEU A 559 5.43 -34.25 -10.86
CA LEU A 559 6.83 -34.64 -10.96
C LEU A 559 7.15 -35.80 -10.01
N ALA A 560 6.64 -35.72 -8.78
CA ALA A 560 6.77 -36.72 -7.73
C ALA A 560 5.63 -36.54 -6.71
N ASP A 561 5.30 -37.58 -5.98
CA ASP A 561 4.29 -37.57 -4.94
C ASP A 561 4.64 -38.54 -3.81
N GLU A 562 4.19 -38.19 -2.61
CA GLU A 562 4.06 -39.05 -1.43
C GLU A 562 2.59 -38.99 -1.00
N GLU A 563 1.93 -40.15 -0.96
CA GLU A 563 0.53 -40.31 -0.57
C GLU A 563 0.40 -41.03 0.79
N PHE A 564 1.51 -41.17 1.51
CA PHE A 564 1.66 -41.86 2.79
C PHE A 564 1.08 -43.27 2.78
N SER A 565 1.40 -44.01 1.71
CA SER A 565 1.01 -45.42 1.56
C SER A 565 2.04 -46.39 2.12
N ASP A 566 3.29 -45.93 2.31
CA ASP A 566 4.38 -46.65 2.94
C ASP A 566 4.54 -46.23 4.41
N SER A 567 4.36 -47.18 5.33
CA SER A 567 4.53 -46.93 6.75
C SER A 567 5.98 -46.74 7.18
N ASP A 568 6.93 -47.21 6.36
CA ASP A 568 8.36 -47.11 6.65
C ASP A 568 8.96 -45.77 6.19
N LEU A 569 8.15 -44.94 5.51
CA LEU A 569 8.55 -43.63 4.95
C LEU A 569 9.83 -43.74 4.10
N THR A 570 9.91 -44.75 3.23
CA THR A 570 11.07 -44.97 2.36
C THR A 570 11.29 -43.75 1.47
N GLY A 571 12.50 -43.19 1.49
CA GLY A 571 12.86 -41.99 0.73
C GLY A 571 12.83 -40.69 1.54
N TRP A 572 12.34 -40.74 2.77
CA TRP A 572 12.40 -39.63 3.72
C TRP A 572 13.62 -39.72 4.64
N THR A 573 14.04 -38.58 5.19
CA THR A 573 15.15 -38.48 6.15
C THR A 573 14.73 -37.66 7.36
N TRP A 574 14.93 -38.21 8.55
CA TRP A 574 14.68 -37.47 9.78
C TRP A 574 15.87 -36.59 10.18
N ILE A 575 15.57 -35.39 10.64
CA ILE A 575 16.37 -34.63 11.58
C ILE A 575 15.63 -34.71 12.92
N ARG A 576 16.29 -35.24 13.97
CA ARG A 576 15.69 -35.48 15.30
C ARG A 576 14.37 -36.27 15.19
N PRO A 577 14.41 -37.61 15.04
CA PRO A 577 13.21 -38.40 14.77
C PRO A 577 12.19 -38.36 15.92
N ASP A 578 10.92 -38.20 15.59
CA ASP A 578 9.80 -38.36 16.52
C ASP A 578 9.26 -39.79 16.47
N SER A 579 9.45 -40.55 17.54
CA SER A 579 8.94 -41.92 17.64
C SER A 579 7.40 -42.03 17.71
N ALA A 580 6.70 -40.93 17.98
CA ALA A 580 5.25 -40.88 18.01
C ALA A 580 4.62 -40.53 16.65
N ALA A 581 5.42 -40.06 15.69
CA ALA A 581 4.97 -39.86 14.32
C ALA A 581 4.67 -41.21 13.64
N SER A 582 3.59 -41.26 12.88
CA SER A 582 3.17 -42.51 12.22
C SER A 582 2.40 -42.27 10.95
N VAL A 583 2.41 -43.26 10.07
CA VAL A 583 1.54 -43.29 8.89
C VAL A 583 0.36 -44.18 9.19
N SER A 584 -0.85 -43.64 9.08
CA SER A 584 -2.07 -44.39 9.30
C SER A 584 -3.13 -44.02 8.25
N LYS A 585 -3.75 -45.03 7.63
CA LYS A 585 -4.87 -44.86 6.68
C LYS A 585 -4.56 -43.92 5.48
N GLY A 586 -3.33 -43.90 4.98
CA GLY A 586 -2.95 -43.03 3.86
C GLY A 586 -2.74 -41.57 4.28
N GLN A 587 -2.35 -41.34 5.54
CA GLN A 587 -2.10 -40.03 6.11
C GLN A 587 -0.89 -40.12 7.04
N PHE A 588 -0.09 -39.07 7.09
CA PHE A 588 0.99 -38.94 8.07
C PHE A 588 0.47 -38.13 9.27
N ASP A 589 0.38 -38.81 10.41
CA ASP A 589 0.05 -38.24 11.71
C ASP A 589 1.36 -37.82 12.40
N PHE A 590 1.56 -36.52 12.58
CA PHE A 590 2.74 -35.94 13.20
C PHE A 590 2.32 -35.15 14.46
N PRO A 591 2.58 -35.69 15.67
CA PRO A 591 2.25 -34.99 16.92
C PRO A 591 2.93 -33.62 17.00
N VAL A 592 2.16 -32.59 17.42
CA VAL A 592 2.75 -31.26 17.62
C VAL A 592 3.59 -31.28 18.89
N GLN A 593 4.92 -31.20 18.72
CA GLN A 593 5.88 -31.22 19.83
C GLN A 593 6.06 -29.84 20.47
N ALA A 594 6.61 -29.84 21.69
CA ALA A 594 6.96 -28.60 22.39
C ALA A 594 8.20 -27.92 21.80
N GLY A 595 9.11 -28.70 21.21
CA GLY A 595 10.31 -28.18 20.56
C GLY A 595 9.98 -27.28 19.36
N ASP A 596 10.91 -26.40 19.00
CA ASP A 596 10.76 -25.44 17.90
C ASP A 596 12.02 -25.44 17.02
N LEU A 597 11.86 -25.18 15.73
CA LEU A 597 12.96 -25.09 14.77
C LEU A 597 13.70 -23.73 14.86
N SER A 598 13.04 -22.73 15.44
CA SER A 598 13.61 -21.40 15.68
C SER A 598 14.17 -21.29 17.11
N GLY A 599 15.19 -20.43 17.28
CA GLY A 599 15.86 -20.21 18.57
C GLY A 599 17.11 -21.07 18.79
N ASP A 600 17.73 -20.89 19.97
CA ASP A 600 19.08 -21.38 20.26
C ASP A 600 19.17 -22.91 20.44
N ASP A 601 18.10 -23.56 20.89
CA ASP A 601 18.09 -25.01 21.15
C ASP A 601 17.68 -25.84 19.91
N ALA A 602 17.00 -25.23 18.92
CA ALA A 602 16.50 -25.80 17.67
C ALA A 602 16.27 -27.34 17.72
N ASP A 603 15.31 -27.77 18.52
CA ASP A 603 15.14 -29.16 18.94
C ASP A 603 13.95 -29.87 18.27
N ALA A 604 13.21 -29.16 17.41
CA ALA A 604 12.10 -29.74 16.67
C ALA A 604 12.52 -30.81 15.65
N SER A 605 11.78 -31.92 15.65
CA SER A 605 11.79 -32.94 14.61
C SER A 605 11.42 -32.39 13.23
N VAL A 606 12.17 -32.78 12.19
CA VAL A 606 11.91 -32.43 10.78
C VAL A 606 11.99 -33.67 9.90
N LEU A 607 10.95 -33.91 9.11
CA LEU A 607 10.92 -35.02 8.14
C LEU A 607 11.18 -34.47 6.74
N LEU A 608 12.32 -34.82 6.13
CA LEU A 608 12.82 -34.24 4.87
C LEU A 608 12.72 -35.18 3.68
N HIS A 609 12.40 -34.62 2.53
CA HIS A 609 12.41 -35.24 1.20
C HIS A 609 13.26 -34.41 0.24
N ASP A 610 13.94 -35.09 -0.68
CA ASP A 610 14.77 -34.40 -1.69
C ASP A 610 13.88 -33.70 -2.72
N PRO A 611 14.24 -32.48 -3.17
CA PRO A 611 13.47 -31.80 -4.19
C PRO A 611 13.59 -32.54 -5.54
N PRO A 612 12.64 -32.34 -6.48
CA PRO A 612 12.74 -32.92 -7.81
C PRO A 612 14.04 -32.54 -8.51
N THR A 613 14.70 -33.51 -9.14
CA THR A 613 15.93 -33.28 -9.93
C THR A 613 15.65 -32.80 -11.36
N THR A 614 14.37 -32.68 -11.73
CA THR A 614 13.97 -32.19 -13.06
C THR A 614 14.31 -30.71 -13.20
N PRO A 615 14.98 -30.28 -14.29
CA PRO A 615 15.30 -28.87 -14.50
C PRO A 615 14.04 -27.98 -14.60
N GLY A 616 14.14 -26.78 -14.05
CA GLY A 616 13.09 -25.75 -14.12
C GLY A 616 12.40 -25.48 -12.79
N ASP A 617 11.39 -24.61 -12.84
CA ASP A 617 10.61 -24.21 -11.68
C ASP A 617 9.62 -25.33 -11.30
N TRP A 618 9.47 -25.55 -10.00
CA TRP A 618 8.57 -26.54 -9.44
C TRP A 618 7.85 -25.98 -8.21
N MET A 619 6.79 -26.62 -7.76
CA MET A 619 6.12 -26.30 -6.51
C MET A 619 5.80 -27.56 -5.73
N VAL A 620 5.92 -27.50 -4.42
CA VAL A 620 5.42 -28.52 -3.51
C VAL A 620 4.05 -28.11 -2.96
N GLU A 621 3.16 -29.07 -2.81
CA GLU A 621 1.84 -28.92 -2.20
C GLU A 621 1.62 -29.98 -1.12
N THR A 622 0.98 -29.59 -0.01
CA THR A 622 0.39 -30.52 0.95
C THR A 622 -1.02 -30.08 1.35
N LYS A 623 -1.79 -31.01 1.89
CA LYS A 623 -3.06 -30.74 2.58
C LYS A 623 -2.87 -31.11 4.05
N LEU A 624 -3.02 -30.11 4.91
CA LEU A 624 -2.81 -30.20 6.35
C LEU A 624 -4.14 -30.04 7.08
N ASP A 625 -4.49 -31.01 7.92
CA ASP A 625 -5.48 -30.83 8.99
C ASP A 625 -4.77 -30.60 10.34
N LEU A 626 -5.19 -29.54 11.04
CA LEU A 626 -4.59 -29.06 12.28
C LEU A 626 -5.62 -28.22 13.01
N ASP A 627 -6.22 -28.74 14.08
CA ASP A 627 -7.24 -28.01 14.86
C ASP A 627 -6.60 -27.21 15.99
N LEU A 628 -6.40 -25.93 15.74
CA LEU A 628 -5.83 -24.99 16.69
C LEU A 628 -6.84 -24.42 17.69
N GLY A 629 -8.13 -24.75 17.58
CA GLY A 629 -9.20 -24.22 18.42
C GLY A 629 -9.24 -22.67 18.49
N THR A 630 -10.13 -22.12 19.31
CA THR A 630 -10.17 -20.68 19.63
C THR A 630 -10.51 -20.36 21.07
N ASP A 631 -10.85 -21.38 21.87
CA ASP A 631 -11.39 -21.19 23.23
C ASP A 631 -10.29 -20.95 24.27
N GLU A 632 -9.04 -21.26 23.92
CA GLU A 632 -7.85 -21.03 24.76
C GLU A 632 -6.67 -20.54 23.91
N VAL A 633 -5.67 -19.95 24.58
CA VAL A 633 -4.42 -19.52 23.95
C VAL A 633 -3.51 -20.73 23.77
N ARG A 634 -3.19 -21.06 22.53
CA ARG A 634 -2.39 -22.24 22.14
C ARG A 634 -1.08 -21.80 21.49
N ASN A 635 -0.35 -20.93 22.18
CA ASN A 635 0.77 -20.22 21.57
C ASN A 635 1.81 -21.16 20.96
N TYR A 636 2.10 -20.80 19.71
CA TYR A 636 3.05 -21.35 18.76
C TYR A 636 2.81 -22.79 18.32
N GLN A 637 1.67 -23.42 18.68
CA GLN A 637 1.28 -24.68 18.04
C GLN A 637 1.14 -24.48 16.53
N GLN A 638 1.93 -25.23 15.76
CA GLN A 638 2.03 -25.05 14.33
C GLN A 638 2.45 -26.31 13.58
N ALA A 639 2.07 -26.38 12.31
CA ALA A 639 2.54 -27.41 11.40
C ALA A 639 2.45 -26.94 9.94
N GLY A 640 3.27 -27.53 9.08
CA GLY A 640 3.31 -27.13 7.67
C GLY A 640 4.51 -27.65 6.88
N LEU A 641 4.86 -26.88 5.84
CA LEU A 641 5.94 -27.17 4.90
C LEU A 641 7.19 -26.37 5.26
N VAL A 642 8.38 -26.97 5.16
CA VAL A 642 9.65 -26.26 5.32
C VAL A 642 10.55 -26.43 4.09
N ALA A 643 11.13 -25.32 3.63
CA ALA A 643 12.33 -25.31 2.79
C ALA A 643 13.54 -25.21 3.72
N TYR A 644 14.25 -26.33 3.90
CA TYR A 644 15.24 -26.54 4.95
C TYR A 644 16.63 -26.75 4.36
N ARG A 645 17.59 -25.89 4.72
CA ARG A 645 19.01 -26.12 4.43
C ARG A 645 19.74 -26.63 5.66
N ASN A 646 19.47 -26.03 6.83
CA ASN A 646 19.91 -26.46 8.15
C ASN A 646 19.15 -25.66 9.21
N ASP A 647 19.42 -25.92 10.50
CA ASP A 647 18.76 -25.21 11.61
C ASP A 647 19.01 -23.69 11.61
N ASN A 648 20.07 -23.21 10.95
CA ASN A 648 20.38 -21.77 10.86
C ASN A 648 19.95 -21.13 9.53
N ASP A 649 19.35 -21.89 8.60
CA ASP A 649 18.92 -21.39 7.30
C ASP A 649 17.71 -22.18 6.77
N PHE A 650 16.51 -21.70 7.07
CA PHE A 650 15.25 -22.30 6.61
C PHE A 650 14.13 -21.27 6.40
N ALA A 651 13.08 -21.68 5.69
CA ALA A 651 11.82 -20.97 5.58
C ALA A 651 10.64 -21.93 5.74
N ARG A 652 9.73 -21.66 6.67
CA ARG A 652 8.62 -22.57 7.04
C ARG A 652 7.26 -21.91 6.84
N LEU A 653 6.37 -22.58 6.11
CA LEU A 653 5.02 -22.15 5.81
C LEU A 653 4.04 -22.98 6.63
N ASP A 654 3.52 -22.40 7.71
CA ASP A 654 2.78 -23.14 8.74
C ASP A 654 1.42 -22.53 9.02
N LYS A 655 0.42 -23.39 9.28
CA LYS A 655 -0.78 -22.99 10.00
C LYS A 655 -0.41 -22.89 11.47
N VAL A 656 -0.57 -21.71 12.08
CA VAL A 656 -0.06 -21.39 13.42
C VAL A 656 -1.08 -20.67 14.29
N ALA A 657 -1.05 -20.96 15.58
CA ALA A 657 -1.72 -20.19 16.62
C ALA A 657 -0.76 -19.17 17.23
N ILE A 658 -1.05 -17.88 17.04
CA ILE A 658 -0.30 -16.76 17.63
C ILE A 658 -1.27 -15.97 18.50
N TRP A 659 -1.13 -16.09 19.80
CA TRP A 659 -2.05 -15.59 20.81
C TRP A 659 -3.49 -16.05 20.54
N ASN A 660 -4.37 -15.09 20.33
CA ASN A 660 -5.77 -15.31 19.99
C ASN A 660 -6.04 -15.37 18.47
N THR A 661 -5.00 -15.33 17.64
CA THR A 661 -5.12 -15.37 16.18
C THR A 661 -4.76 -16.76 15.63
N ARG A 662 -5.37 -17.12 14.50
CA ARG A 662 -5.12 -18.33 13.71
C ARG A 662 -4.79 -17.91 12.29
N GLN A 663 -3.56 -18.19 11.88
CA GLN A 663 -2.95 -17.58 10.71
C GLN A 663 -2.11 -18.60 9.94
N VAL A 664 -1.74 -18.28 8.70
CA VAL A 664 -0.64 -18.96 8.01
C VAL A 664 0.58 -18.04 7.98
N GLU A 665 1.64 -18.43 8.68
CA GLU A 665 2.91 -17.72 8.72
C GLU A 665 3.90 -18.37 7.76
N PHE A 666 4.64 -17.54 7.02
CA PHE A 666 5.83 -17.94 6.28
C PHE A 666 7.06 -17.37 6.99
N GLY A 667 7.56 -18.13 7.96
CA GLY A 667 8.70 -17.76 8.81
C GLY A 667 10.05 -18.01 8.13
N ARG A 668 11.09 -17.29 8.56
CA ARG A 668 12.44 -17.31 7.99
C ARG A 668 13.49 -17.20 9.11
N GLN A 669 14.41 -18.15 9.15
CA GLN A 669 15.63 -18.08 9.95
C GLN A 669 16.85 -18.03 9.03
N LEU A 670 17.77 -17.10 9.22
CA LEU A 670 19.08 -17.10 8.53
C LEU A 670 20.21 -16.61 9.43
N VAL A 671 21.45 -16.95 9.10
CA VAL A 671 22.65 -16.35 9.71
C VAL A 671 22.76 -14.89 9.27
N ALA A 672 22.61 -13.97 10.23
CA ALA A 672 22.50 -12.53 10.02
C ALA A 672 23.86 -11.82 10.11
N THR A 673 24.84 -12.43 10.77
CA THR A 673 26.13 -11.81 11.09
C THR A 673 27.30 -12.76 10.82
N ASP A 674 28.49 -12.19 10.62
CA ASP A 674 29.71 -12.95 10.32
C ASP A 674 30.16 -13.87 11.47
N ASP A 675 29.77 -13.56 12.71
CA ASP A 675 30.03 -14.39 13.90
C ASP A 675 28.99 -15.52 14.09
N GLY A 676 28.03 -15.64 13.18
CA GLY A 676 27.09 -16.76 13.13
C GLY A 676 25.77 -16.55 13.86
N GLN A 677 25.46 -15.34 14.36
CA GLN A 677 24.18 -15.09 15.00
C GLN A 677 23.04 -15.18 13.99
N THR A 678 21.95 -15.82 14.37
CA THR A 678 20.78 -16.00 13.52
C THR A 678 19.75 -14.88 13.74
N SER A 679 18.99 -14.58 12.69
CA SER A 679 17.82 -13.71 12.74
C SER A 679 16.59 -14.54 12.42
N TRP A 680 15.52 -14.32 13.20
CA TRP A 680 14.21 -14.93 13.01
C TRP A 680 13.15 -13.86 12.73
N GLY A 681 12.29 -14.12 11.76
CA GLY A 681 11.13 -13.30 11.45
C GLY A 681 10.14 -14.06 10.57
N GLY A 682 9.07 -13.40 10.13
CA GLY A 682 8.04 -14.06 9.34
C GLY A 682 7.07 -13.10 8.68
N SER A 683 6.42 -13.58 7.63
CA SER A 683 5.34 -12.88 6.94
C SER A 683 4.04 -13.65 7.06
N ILE A 684 2.94 -12.99 7.42
CA ILE A 684 1.64 -13.65 7.43
C ILE A 684 1.05 -13.65 6.03
N GLN A 685 0.69 -14.83 5.52
CA GLN A 685 0.28 -15.06 4.13
C GLN A 685 -1.23 -14.95 3.91
N ALA A 686 -2.01 -15.57 4.78
CA ALA A 686 -3.46 -15.65 4.66
C ALA A 686 -4.07 -16.23 5.94
N ARG A 687 -5.40 -16.15 6.01
CA ARG A 687 -6.19 -16.92 6.94
C ARG A 687 -6.24 -18.41 6.56
N PRO A 688 -6.00 -19.34 7.48
CA PRO A 688 -6.17 -20.78 7.24
C PRO A 688 -7.66 -21.16 7.17
N ALA A 689 -7.95 -22.37 6.69
CA ALA A 689 -9.28 -22.95 6.88
C ALA A 689 -9.45 -23.38 8.35
N ARG A 690 -10.69 -23.49 8.82
CA ARG A 690 -10.97 -24.06 10.14
C ARG A 690 -10.53 -25.53 10.22
N GLY A 691 -10.87 -26.33 9.23
CA GLY A 691 -10.34 -27.68 9.03
C GLY A 691 -9.08 -27.68 8.15
N SER A 692 -9.08 -28.55 7.13
CA SER A 692 -7.94 -28.74 6.24
C SER A 692 -7.56 -27.47 5.46
N THR A 693 -6.28 -27.13 5.51
CA THR A 693 -5.65 -26.03 4.77
C THR A 693 -4.65 -26.63 3.77
N TRP A 694 -4.64 -26.11 2.55
CA TRP A 694 -3.67 -26.50 1.53
C TRP A 694 -2.56 -25.46 1.49
N LEU A 695 -1.33 -25.93 1.48
CA LEU A 695 -0.12 -25.11 1.52
C LEU A 695 0.71 -25.41 0.28
N ARG A 696 1.29 -24.36 -0.31
CA ARG A 696 2.23 -24.46 -1.44
C ARG A 696 3.47 -23.61 -1.22
N LEU A 697 4.60 -24.16 -1.66
CA LEU A 697 5.84 -23.42 -1.88
C LEU A 697 6.24 -23.57 -3.34
N ALA A 698 6.26 -22.47 -4.10
CA ALA A 698 6.77 -22.46 -5.47
C ALA A 698 8.24 -22.03 -5.47
N TYR A 699 9.10 -22.88 -6.02
CA TYR A 699 10.51 -22.67 -6.22
C TYR A 699 10.78 -21.99 -7.56
N HIS A 700 11.61 -20.96 -7.54
CA HIS A 700 12.19 -20.34 -8.73
C HIS A 700 13.69 -20.12 -8.50
N ARG A 701 14.50 -20.40 -9.52
CA ARG A 701 15.92 -20.04 -9.52
C ARG A 701 16.14 -18.81 -10.39
N THR A 702 16.65 -17.74 -9.80
CA THR A 702 16.93 -16.48 -10.50
C THR A 702 18.14 -16.62 -11.42
N ALA A 703 18.36 -15.62 -12.28
CA ALA A 703 19.47 -15.62 -13.23
C ALA A 703 20.86 -15.58 -12.57
N ASP A 704 20.97 -14.97 -11.39
CA ASP A 704 22.17 -14.95 -10.54
C ASP A 704 22.28 -16.18 -9.62
N GLY A 705 21.34 -17.11 -9.72
CA GLY A 705 21.38 -18.41 -9.05
C GLY A 705 20.81 -18.42 -7.64
N GLU A 706 20.30 -17.30 -7.14
CA GLU A 706 19.50 -17.25 -5.92
C GLU A 706 18.24 -18.11 -6.06
N GLN A 707 17.70 -18.49 -4.92
CA GLN A 707 16.66 -19.50 -4.83
C GLN A 707 15.47 -18.91 -4.09
N GLN A 708 14.38 -18.68 -4.81
CA GLN A 708 13.19 -18.03 -4.31
C GLN A 708 12.10 -19.07 -4.01
N PHE A 709 11.49 -18.97 -2.83
CA PHE A 709 10.31 -19.73 -2.46
C PHE A 709 9.14 -18.79 -2.24
N ARG A 710 8.08 -18.94 -3.04
CA ARG A 710 6.84 -18.16 -2.90
C ARG A 710 5.76 -19.00 -2.22
N ALA A 711 5.17 -18.46 -1.16
CA ALA A 711 4.10 -19.13 -0.43
C ALA A 711 2.73 -18.92 -1.09
N ALA A 712 1.88 -19.96 -1.01
CA ALA A 712 0.47 -19.84 -1.29
C ALA A 712 -0.38 -20.71 -0.35
N VAL A 713 -1.60 -20.24 -0.09
CA VAL A 713 -2.55 -20.87 0.82
C VAL A 713 -3.88 -21.05 0.10
N SER A 714 -4.52 -22.20 0.29
CA SER A 714 -5.89 -22.44 -0.14
C SER A 714 -6.73 -23.04 0.99
N ARG A 715 -7.99 -22.63 1.06
CA ARG A 715 -8.98 -23.11 2.04
C ARG A 715 -9.94 -24.15 1.45
N ASP A 716 -9.86 -24.40 0.15
CA ASP A 716 -10.75 -25.29 -0.60
C ASP A 716 -10.02 -26.19 -1.62
N GLY A 717 -8.69 -26.11 -1.68
CA GLY A 717 -7.83 -26.82 -2.63
C GLY A 717 -7.92 -26.32 -4.08
N ARG A 718 -8.68 -25.25 -4.35
CA ARG A 718 -8.97 -24.75 -5.71
C ARG A 718 -8.54 -23.31 -5.90
N ASN A 719 -8.94 -22.44 -4.98
CA ASN A 719 -8.65 -21.01 -4.99
C ASN A 719 -7.43 -20.74 -4.11
N TRP A 720 -6.41 -20.12 -4.70
CA TRP A 720 -5.11 -19.91 -4.05
C TRP A 720 -4.83 -18.43 -3.82
N THR A 721 -4.56 -18.08 -2.58
CA THR A 721 -3.99 -16.79 -2.20
C THR A 721 -2.47 -16.91 -2.23
N TRP A 722 -1.85 -16.23 -3.18
CA TRP A 722 -0.40 -16.15 -3.30
C TRP A 722 0.13 -14.98 -2.48
N GLY A 723 1.14 -15.24 -1.67
CA GLY A 723 1.77 -14.22 -0.83
C GLY A 723 3.25 -14.05 -1.16
N GLY A 724 4.04 -13.98 -0.10
CA GLY A 724 5.39 -13.45 -0.08
C GLY A 724 6.43 -14.45 -0.53
N VAL A 725 7.61 -13.92 -0.83
CA VAL A 725 8.75 -14.70 -1.30
C VAL A 725 9.88 -14.59 -0.28
N TRP A 726 10.51 -15.72 0.05
CA TRP A 726 11.80 -15.75 0.72
C TRP A 726 12.90 -16.14 -0.26
N THR A 727 14.04 -15.48 -0.14
CA THR A 727 15.21 -15.70 -0.99
C THR A 727 16.31 -16.37 -0.17
N PHE A 728 16.85 -17.46 -0.71
CA PHE A 728 18.05 -18.12 -0.24
C PHE A 728 19.21 -17.82 -1.19
N SER A 729 20.41 -17.79 -0.63
CA SER A 729 21.64 -17.67 -1.41
C SER A 729 21.79 -18.82 -2.42
N ALA A 730 22.52 -18.54 -3.49
CA ALA A 730 22.89 -19.53 -4.49
C ALA A 730 23.63 -20.72 -3.86
N GLY A 731 23.36 -21.93 -4.37
CA GLY A 731 23.99 -23.16 -3.88
C GLY A 731 23.07 -24.37 -3.98
N GLU A 732 23.20 -25.26 -3.00
CA GLU A 732 22.33 -26.42 -2.83
C GLU A 732 20.88 -25.99 -2.61
N VAL A 733 19.96 -26.72 -3.23
CA VAL A 733 18.53 -26.48 -3.10
C VAL A 733 18.08 -26.92 -1.72
N PRO A 734 17.42 -26.06 -0.92
CA PRO A 734 16.83 -26.49 0.34
C PRO A 734 15.96 -27.73 0.13
N ARG A 735 16.13 -28.72 0.99
CA ARG A 735 15.26 -29.91 1.01
C ARG A 735 13.87 -29.49 1.45
N ILE A 736 12.86 -30.23 1.04
CA ILE A 736 11.48 -29.95 1.44
C ILE A 736 11.09 -30.89 2.56
N GLY A 737 10.47 -30.37 3.60
CA GLY A 737 10.04 -31.19 4.72
C GLY A 737 8.70 -30.83 5.31
N LEU A 738 8.31 -31.66 6.28
CA LEU A 738 7.16 -31.49 7.15
C LEU A 738 7.62 -31.21 8.58
N VAL A 739 6.90 -30.32 9.26
CA VAL A 739 7.13 -29.95 10.66
C VAL A 739 5.80 -29.90 11.43
N ALA A 740 5.85 -30.24 12.72
CA ALA A 740 4.76 -30.08 13.69
C ALA A 740 5.37 -29.74 15.06
N GLN A 741 5.20 -28.49 15.53
CA GLN A 741 6.09 -27.91 16.55
C GLN A 741 5.51 -26.73 17.34
N GLY A 742 6.33 -26.17 18.24
CA GLY A 742 6.16 -24.88 18.93
C GLY A 742 5.26 -24.91 20.17
N GLY A 743 4.51 -25.98 20.39
CA GLY A 743 3.70 -26.14 21.59
C GLY A 743 2.94 -27.46 21.65
N SER A 744 2.90 -28.11 22.81
CA SER A 744 2.32 -29.44 22.97
C SER A 744 1.08 -29.50 23.86
N SER A 745 0.54 -28.35 24.27
CA SER A 745 -0.60 -28.29 25.20
C SER A 745 -1.71 -27.36 24.67
N PRO A 746 -2.95 -27.87 24.53
CA PRO A 746 -3.31 -29.29 24.61
C PRO A 746 -2.65 -30.11 23.50
N ALA A 747 -2.51 -31.42 23.74
CA ALA A 747 -1.97 -32.33 22.74
C ALA A 747 -2.86 -32.35 21.49
N LEU A 748 -2.25 -32.26 20.31
CA LEU A 748 -2.93 -32.38 19.03
C LEU A 748 -1.96 -32.90 17.96
N ASP A 749 -2.52 -33.55 16.96
CA ASP A 749 -1.77 -34.12 15.86
C ASP A 749 -1.95 -33.29 14.59
N ALA A 750 -0.85 -32.99 13.91
CA ALA A 750 -0.87 -32.48 12.55
C ALA A 750 -1.04 -33.66 11.59
N LYS A 751 -1.94 -33.50 10.62
CA LYS A 751 -2.33 -34.58 9.71
C LYS A 751 -2.10 -34.17 8.27
N PHE A 752 -1.16 -34.84 7.61
CA PHE A 752 -0.77 -34.55 6.23
C PHE A 752 -1.30 -35.64 5.30
N ASP A 753 -2.15 -35.26 4.34
CA ASP A 753 -2.74 -36.23 3.40
C ASP A 753 -1.75 -36.66 2.31
N TYR A 754 -0.89 -35.74 1.86
CA TYR A 754 0.09 -35.99 0.79
C TYR A 754 1.17 -34.92 0.76
N VAL A 755 2.26 -35.19 0.05
CA VAL A 755 3.23 -34.20 -0.43
C VAL A 755 3.43 -34.39 -1.92
N ARG A 756 3.07 -33.39 -2.73
CA ARG A 756 3.11 -33.48 -4.19
C ARG A 756 3.97 -32.40 -4.80
N PHE A 757 4.83 -32.79 -5.73
CA PHE A 757 5.67 -31.90 -6.50
C PHE A 757 5.12 -31.74 -7.90
N HIS A 758 4.94 -30.50 -8.35
CA HIS A 758 4.45 -30.18 -9.68
C HIS A 758 5.45 -29.27 -10.40
N ALA A 759 5.55 -29.40 -11.73
CA ALA A 759 6.17 -28.36 -12.54
C ALA A 759 5.35 -27.06 -12.43
N VAL A 760 5.99 -25.89 -12.60
CA VAL A 760 5.30 -24.60 -12.67
C VAL A 760 5.02 -24.25 -14.13
N ASN A 761 3.76 -23.88 -14.43
CA ASN A 761 3.31 -23.40 -15.74
C ASN A 761 3.12 -21.88 -15.79
#